data_AF-A0AA36IGW2-F1
#
_entry.id   AF-A0AA36IGW2-F1
#
_cell.length_a   1.000
_cell.length_b   1.000
_cell.length_c   1.000
_cell.angle_alpha   90.00
_cell.angle_beta   90.00
_cell.angle_gamma   90.00
#
_symmetry.space_group_name_H-M   'P 1'
#
loop_
_entity.id
_entity.type
_entity.pdbx_description
1 polymer ?
#
loop_
_entity_poly.entity_id
_entity_poly.type
_entity_poly.pdbx_seq_one_letter_code
_entity_poly.pdbx_strand_id
1 'polypeptide(L)'
;MRRPAQRRQGLCKVMKTCALVLAMLFIDSAHEHLTFVGGGCNPFQPPTRFDARLPTRLKAQVRNASPQKRRILPPLGDSADVQKHVFISLTDYDKTIDKLFEGDDVVFIRGGVATKTTLAEHLAREFPEKYVNVPPPPQTDECSEQAWKSSAVEAIEERTKTTVERNSLEFGNALKIAKANDLTLIYDEAHTVFASATLCFNLFKSNKQYRTKVLLFSASGDASTAPGPGVSTTAEITQKYMWIPPLSYTQELETQLEEAGVRLDQKSIQFFMRFCGGHRGIFIAAMHWVQSRQSKQSKQRSGKGWDFRQTVGFVRNSYNGGDWDCASNAILGYLQKSRAVRVNGFYEDVSNVPREFVELLCKGSTTLPHHIRRELTIYGFVLPIYSGTEGEFQQLDWRSEGTEYRAANPLLASYYFHNLKKRRSLQVQFERGKPQHCADLLMRALPYLLFSQVVSFEGNTSELAKDGLPGEEQYNQAICTVLKDMGFQPVSTKRSRKGEGNPDIALEIGGERFVLEGVKLNGNITEHLSKTNYKNAKHKALYIIGNDSERMLDKVKKTTADDVQVIGLVPNIAHTGYTVHVKSKGIKSTNKFTVDCDLVARRLVLKDDGKPELHSVQSLKSINLPPKAETSQPAKTEMVWVRELKEENGEYKLVGNALPIEPMPVNIGFLKKVIKEEEQLTPAASKLRIFHLTEGMWQEEEKMRAALRPSTEETPYGYLVP
;
A
#
# COMPACT_ATOMS: atom_id res chain seq x y z
N MET A 1 40.68 -69.00 5.90
CA MET A 1 39.89 -67.74 6.00
C MET A 1 38.87 -67.69 4.86
N ARG A 2 37.70 -67.05 5.05
CA ARG A 2 36.64 -66.92 4.01
C ARG A 2 36.99 -65.73 3.10
N ARG A 3 37.03 -65.81 1.76
CA ARG A 3 36.06 -66.18 0.68
C ARG A 3 34.98 -65.10 0.37
N PRO A 4 34.57 -64.93 -0.92
CA PRO A 4 33.95 -63.69 -1.46
C PRO A 4 32.58 -63.96 -2.15
N ALA A 5 32.28 -63.29 -3.30
CA ALA A 5 31.13 -63.47 -4.23
C ALA A 5 29.84 -62.66 -3.84
N GLN A 6 28.78 -62.43 -4.66
CA GLN A 6 28.45 -62.36 -6.12
C GLN A 6 27.05 -61.64 -6.23
N ARG A 7 26.34 -61.35 -7.34
CA ARG A 7 26.35 -61.52 -8.83
C ARG A 7 25.52 -60.33 -9.41
N ARG A 8 25.83 -59.66 -10.54
CA ARG A 8 25.51 -59.94 -11.97
C ARG A 8 24.06 -60.39 -12.31
N GLN A 9 23.46 -59.70 -13.31
CA GLN A 9 22.32 -60.08 -14.19
C GLN A 9 20.92 -60.18 -13.52
N GLY A 10 19.77 -60.03 -14.19
CA GLY A 10 19.41 -59.64 -15.59
C GLY A 10 18.00 -59.00 -15.58
N LEU A 11 17.56 -58.12 -16.50
CA LEU A 11 17.29 -58.27 -17.95
C LEU A 11 16.03 -59.10 -18.30
N CYS A 12 15.09 -58.50 -19.07
CA CYS A 12 13.95 -59.14 -19.78
C CYS A 12 12.80 -59.73 -18.91
N LYS A 13 11.54 -59.88 -19.37
CA LYS A 13 10.70 -59.23 -20.43
C LYS A 13 9.24 -59.73 -20.21
N VAL A 14 8.34 -59.59 -21.21
CA VAL A 14 6.98 -60.19 -21.30
C VAL A 14 5.94 -59.47 -20.38
N MET A 15 4.91 -58.76 -20.85
CA MET A 15 3.70 -59.16 -21.64
C MET A 15 2.66 -59.96 -20.83
N LYS A 16 1.34 -59.83 -21.02
CA LYS A 16 0.47 -58.80 -21.67
C LYS A 16 -1.01 -59.15 -21.33
N THR A 17 -1.92 -58.18 -21.45
CA THR A 17 -3.37 -58.35 -21.72
C THR A 17 -4.26 -59.15 -20.73
N CYS A 18 -5.26 -58.47 -20.16
CA CYS A 18 -6.71 -58.77 -20.25
C CYS A 18 -7.46 -57.78 -19.32
N ALA A 19 -8.32 -56.90 -19.83
CA ALA A 19 -9.72 -57.16 -20.22
C ALA A 19 -10.56 -57.57 -18.98
N LEU A 20 -11.24 -56.66 -18.27
CA LEU A 20 -12.41 -55.82 -18.66
C LEU A 20 -13.70 -56.63 -18.74
N VAL A 21 -14.58 -56.49 -17.73
CA VAL A 21 -16.03 -56.74 -17.76
C VAL A 21 -16.69 -56.13 -16.50
N LEU A 22 -17.94 -55.67 -16.68
CA LEU A 22 -19.06 -55.24 -15.78
C LEU A 22 -18.99 -55.40 -14.24
N ALA A 23 -19.86 -54.78 -13.41
CA ALA A 23 -20.72 -53.58 -13.49
C ALA A 23 -21.48 -53.38 -12.14
N MET A 24 -22.11 -52.21 -11.95
CA MET A 24 -23.37 -51.85 -11.21
C MET A 24 -23.87 -52.60 -9.95
N LEU A 25 -24.74 -51.89 -9.20
CA LEU A 25 -25.39 -52.25 -7.91
C LEU A 25 -24.43 -52.09 -6.71
N PHE A 26 -24.86 -51.61 -5.53
CA PHE A 26 -26.21 -51.52 -4.96
C PHE A 26 -26.73 -50.09 -4.65
N ILE A 27 -28.00 -50.02 -4.25
CA ILE A 27 -28.78 -48.84 -3.83
C ILE A 27 -29.40 -49.13 -2.45
N ASP A 28 -29.68 -48.06 -1.67
CA ASP A 28 -30.48 -47.96 -0.44
C ASP A 28 -30.19 -48.87 0.77
N SER A 29 -30.03 -48.24 1.95
CA SER A 29 -31.10 -48.19 2.98
C SER A 29 -30.58 -47.78 4.36
N ALA A 30 -31.17 -46.73 4.96
CA ALA A 30 -31.54 -46.64 6.39
C ALA A 30 -32.03 -45.22 6.71
N HIS A 31 -33.32 -45.08 7.07
CA HIS A 31 -33.91 -43.86 7.60
C HIS A 31 -34.31 -44.09 9.07
N GLU A 32 -34.84 -43.04 9.73
CA GLU A 32 -35.57 -43.07 11.02
C GLU A 32 -34.73 -43.21 12.32
N HIS A 33 -35.15 -42.68 13.48
CA HIS A 33 -35.97 -41.50 13.83
C HIS A 33 -35.75 -41.17 15.32
N LEU A 34 -35.86 -39.90 15.74
CA LEU A 34 -36.52 -39.47 17.00
C LEU A 34 -36.57 -37.93 17.15
N THR A 35 -37.29 -37.42 18.15
CA THR A 35 -38.00 -36.13 18.12
C THR A 35 -37.51 -35.01 19.04
N PHE A 36 -37.88 -33.77 18.66
CA PHE A 36 -37.89 -32.52 19.44
C PHE A 36 -38.44 -32.63 20.88
N VAL A 37 -37.94 -31.77 21.79
CA VAL A 37 -38.73 -30.76 22.55
C VAL A 37 -37.83 -29.56 22.96
N GLY A 38 -38.22 -28.32 22.63
CA GLY A 38 -37.85 -27.05 23.31
C GLY A 38 -36.36 -26.58 23.32
N GLY A 39 -36.04 -25.29 23.35
CA GLY A 39 -36.85 -24.07 23.24
C GLY A 39 -36.11 -22.85 23.81
N GLY A 40 -35.70 -21.88 22.97
CA GLY A 40 -34.98 -20.68 23.42
C GLY A 40 -34.56 -19.76 22.26
N CYS A 41 -34.69 -18.45 22.46
CA CYS A 41 -34.57 -17.43 21.39
C CYS A 41 -33.13 -17.24 20.88
N ASN A 42 -32.95 -17.07 19.56
CA ASN A 42 -31.69 -16.60 18.97
C ASN A 42 -31.97 -15.83 17.65
N PRO A 43 -31.60 -14.54 17.51
CA PRO A 43 -32.16 -13.66 16.48
C PRO A 43 -31.32 -13.56 15.18
N PHE A 44 -31.02 -14.68 14.52
CA PHE A 44 -30.49 -14.67 13.15
C PHE A 44 -30.93 -15.89 12.33
N GLN A 45 -31.84 -15.68 11.38
CA GLN A 45 -32.07 -16.56 10.23
C GLN A 45 -32.22 -15.71 8.94
N PRO A 46 -31.63 -16.13 7.81
CA PRO A 46 -31.83 -15.46 6.52
C PRO A 46 -33.20 -15.84 5.92
N PRO A 47 -33.84 -14.94 5.14
CA PRO A 47 -35.09 -15.24 4.45
C PRO A 47 -34.85 -16.28 3.33
N THR A 48 -35.59 -17.39 3.37
CA THR A 48 -35.57 -18.42 2.32
C THR A 48 -36.56 -18.13 1.20
N ARG A 49 -36.24 -18.59 -0.02
CA ARG A 49 -37.07 -18.58 -1.25
C ARG A 49 -37.26 -17.21 -1.91
N PHE A 50 -36.34 -16.88 -2.82
CA PHE A 50 -36.70 -16.20 -4.07
C PHE A 50 -36.77 -17.23 -5.21
N ASP A 51 -37.70 -17.05 -6.15
CA ASP A 51 -38.01 -18.07 -7.18
C ASP A 51 -36.93 -18.08 -8.30
N ALA A 52 -36.48 -19.28 -8.66
CA ALA A 52 -35.29 -19.49 -9.50
C ALA A 52 -35.60 -19.43 -11.00
N ARG A 53 -36.12 -18.29 -11.48
CA ARG A 53 -36.46 -18.07 -12.90
C ARG A 53 -35.53 -17.02 -13.56
N LEU A 54 -34.39 -17.50 -14.04
CA LEU A 54 -33.50 -16.73 -14.92
C LEU A 54 -34.25 -16.18 -16.16
N PRO A 55 -34.06 -14.90 -16.54
CA PRO A 55 -34.65 -14.35 -17.76
C PRO A 55 -34.25 -15.13 -19.02
N THR A 56 -35.25 -15.65 -19.75
CA THR A 56 -35.07 -16.61 -20.85
C THR A 56 -34.23 -16.07 -22.02
N ARG A 57 -34.07 -14.74 -22.13
CA ARG A 57 -33.36 -14.05 -23.23
C ARG A 57 -31.89 -14.46 -23.38
N LEU A 58 -31.22 -14.89 -22.31
CA LEU A 58 -29.82 -15.34 -22.35
C LEU A 58 -29.60 -16.71 -23.04
N LYS A 59 -30.65 -17.53 -23.19
CA LYS A 59 -30.50 -18.92 -23.71
C LYS A 59 -30.49 -19.03 -25.25
N ALA A 60 -30.87 -17.98 -25.98
CA ALA A 60 -31.08 -18.06 -27.42
C ALA A 60 -29.80 -18.00 -28.29
N GLN A 61 -28.75 -17.30 -27.85
CA GLN A 61 -27.55 -17.06 -28.67
C GLN A 61 -26.45 -18.13 -28.54
N VAL A 62 -26.58 -19.09 -27.62
CA VAL A 62 -25.50 -20.04 -27.26
C VAL A 62 -25.20 -21.09 -28.35
N ARG A 63 -26.05 -21.24 -29.37
CA ARG A 63 -25.92 -22.32 -30.38
C ARG A 63 -24.94 -22.07 -31.54
N ASN A 64 -24.44 -20.85 -31.73
CA ASN A 64 -23.42 -20.52 -32.74
C ASN A 64 -22.14 -19.97 -32.10
N ALA A 65 -21.64 -20.64 -31.05
CA ALA A 65 -20.42 -20.23 -30.37
C ALA A 65 -19.17 -20.48 -31.24
N SER A 66 -18.65 -19.40 -31.83
CA SER A 66 -17.23 -19.30 -32.23
C SER A 66 -16.32 -19.67 -31.04
N PRO A 67 -15.08 -20.15 -31.26
CA PRO A 67 -14.17 -20.47 -30.15
C PRO A 67 -14.06 -19.28 -29.19
N GLN A 68 -14.46 -19.50 -27.93
CA GLN A 68 -14.51 -18.44 -26.91
C GLN A 68 -13.15 -17.75 -26.83
N LYS A 69 -13.15 -16.41 -26.93
CA LYS A 69 -11.95 -15.61 -26.64
C LYS A 69 -11.55 -15.89 -25.20
N ARG A 70 -10.46 -16.66 -25.02
CA ARG A 70 -9.89 -16.88 -23.69
C ARG A 70 -9.48 -15.53 -23.11
N ARG A 71 -9.84 -15.29 -21.85
CA ARG A 71 -9.32 -14.16 -21.10
C ARG A 71 -7.79 -14.21 -21.02
N ILE A 72 -7.19 -13.06 -20.81
CA ILE A 72 -5.77 -12.94 -20.44
C ILE A 72 -5.65 -12.22 -19.10
N LEU A 73 -4.51 -12.32 -18.42
CA LEU A 73 -4.25 -11.46 -17.28
C LEU A 73 -4.01 -10.02 -17.78
N PRO A 74 -4.58 -8.98 -17.13
CA PRO A 74 -4.36 -7.60 -17.54
C PRO A 74 -2.86 -7.23 -17.41
N PRO A 75 -2.33 -6.34 -18.28
CA PRO A 75 -0.96 -5.85 -18.17
C PRO A 75 -0.67 -5.16 -16.82
N LEU A 76 0.60 -5.13 -16.42
CA LEU A 76 1.02 -4.51 -15.15
C LEU A 76 1.26 -3.01 -15.32
N GLY A 77 0.18 -2.26 -15.48
CA GLY A 77 0.17 -0.81 -15.63
C GLY A 77 -1.19 -0.29 -16.14
N ASP A 78 -1.82 -1.07 -17.02
CA ASP A 78 -3.05 -0.72 -17.73
C ASP A 78 -4.31 -1.10 -16.92
N SER A 79 -5.47 -0.59 -17.37
CA SER A 79 -6.77 -0.93 -16.83
C SER A 79 -7.24 -2.34 -17.21
N ALA A 80 -8.22 -2.88 -16.47
CA ALA A 80 -8.82 -4.17 -16.77
C ALA A 80 -10.03 -4.01 -17.73
N ASP A 81 -9.94 -4.57 -18.92
CA ASP A 81 -11.06 -4.73 -19.85
C ASP A 81 -11.94 -5.91 -19.42
N VAL A 82 -13.23 -5.68 -19.15
CA VAL A 82 -14.16 -6.71 -18.65
C VAL A 82 -14.44 -7.85 -19.65
N GLN A 83 -14.21 -7.62 -20.95
CA GLN A 83 -14.41 -8.58 -22.03
C GLN A 83 -13.13 -9.35 -22.40
N LYS A 84 -11.95 -8.74 -22.20
CA LYS A 84 -10.65 -9.34 -22.58
C LYS A 84 -9.85 -9.88 -21.40
N HIS A 85 -9.92 -9.24 -20.23
CA HIS A 85 -9.00 -9.49 -19.11
C HIS A 85 -9.66 -10.29 -17.99
N VAL A 86 -8.85 -10.86 -17.09
CA VAL A 86 -9.32 -11.26 -15.76
C VAL A 86 -9.69 -9.99 -14.98
N PHE A 87 -10.98 -9.84 -14.70
CA PHE A 87 -11.58 -8.64 -14.14
C PHE A 87 -12.10 -8.94 -12.73
N ILE A 88 -11.50 -8.29 -11.73
CA ILE A 88 -11.99 -8.35 -10.34
C ILE A 88 -13.22 -7.46 -10.25
N SER A 89 -14.38 -8.06 -9.93
CA SER A 89 -15.69 -7.44 -10.07
C SER A 89 -15.81 -6.02 -9.48
N LEU A 90 -16.61 -5.21 -10.17
CA LEU A 90 -17.08 -3.88 -9.80
C LEU A 90 -18.62 -3.78 -9.91
N THR A 91 -19.33 -4.90 -9.76
CA THR A 91 -20.82 -4.93 -9.74
C THR A 91 -21.39 -4.07 -8.61
N ASP A 92 -22.49 -3.35 -8.87
CA ASP A 92 -23.19 -2.44 -7.95
C ASP A 92 -22.37 -1.22 -7.45
N TYR A 93 -21.23 -0.91 -8.09
CA TYR A 93 -20.48 0.30 -7.76
C TYR A 93 -21.21 1.58 -8.20
N ASP A 94 -22.07 1.55 -9.22
CA ASP A 94 -22.95 2.68 -9.60
C ASP A 94 -23.82 3.14 -8.41
N LYS A 95 -24.48 2.19 -7.74
CA LYS A 95 -25.35 2.41 -6.57
C LYS A 95 -24.56 2.68 -5.29
N THR A 96 -23.29 2.28 -5.26
CA THR A 96 -22.40 2.51 -4.13
C THR A 96 -21.86 3.94 -4.19
N ILE A 97 -21.41 4.38 -5.36
CA ILE A 97 -20.99 5.76 -5.65
C ILE A 97 -22.15 6.74 -5.44
N ASP A 98 -23.38 6.42 -5.89
CA ASP A 98 -24.57 7.26 -5.62
C ASP A 98 -24.76 7.59 -4.14
N LYS A 99 -24.52 6.61 -3.26
CA LYS A 99 -24.67 6.81 -1.81
C LYS A 99 -23.63 7.76 -1.25
N LEU A 100 -22.40 7.74 -1.76
CA LEU A 100 -21.31 8.62 -1.31
C LEU A 100 -21.58 10.10 -1.58
N PHE A 101 -22.49 10.45 -2.50
CA PHE A 101 -22.87 11.84 -2.72
C PHE A 101 -23.69 12.41 -1.55
N GLU A 102 -24.51 11.59 -0.88
CA GLU A 102 -25.37 11.96 0.27
C GLU A 102 -26.24 13.23 0.09
N GLY A 103 -26.44 13.72 -1.16
CA GLY A 103 -27.13 14.98 -1.47
C GLY A 103 -26.23 16.19 -1.70
N ASP A 104 -24.91 16.02 -1.68
CA ASP A 104 -23.95 16.96 -2.27
C ASP A 104 -23.70 16.64 -3.76
N ASP A 105 -23.09 17.57 -4.51
CA ASP A 105 -22.80 17.40 -5.94
C ASP A 105 -21.37 16.89 -6.21
N VAL A 106 -20.50 16.75 -5.20
CA VAL A 106 -19.06 16.46 -5.40
C VAL A 106 -18.55 15.40 -4.43
N VAL A 107 -18.07 14.29 -4.96
CA VAL A 107 -17.41 13.19 -4.20
C VAL A 107 -15.94 13.11 -4.60
N PHE A 108 -15.06 12.99 -3.61
CA PHE A 108 -13.62 12.80 -3.84
C PHE A 108 -13.11 11.51 -3.19
N ILE A 109 -12.74 10.56 -4.04
CA ILE A 109 -12.16 9.27 -3.67
C ILE A 109 -10.63 9.31 -3.83
N ARG A 110 -9.92 9.09 -2.71
CA ARG A 110 -8.53 8.63 -2.73
C ARG A 110 -8.48 7.11 -2.68
N GLY A 111 -7.38 6.54 -3.17
CA GLY A 111 -7.13 5.11 -3.11
C GLY A 111 -5.73 4.76 -3.60
N GLY A 112 -5.32 3.51 -3.40
CA GLY A 112 -4.00 3.00 -3.79
C GLY A 112 -3.68 3.18 -5.28
N VAL A 113 -2.41 3.02 -5.64
CA VAL A 113 -1.98 2.98 -7.04
C VAL A 113 -2.53 1.72 -7.73
N ALA A 114 -2.81 1.78 -9.04
CA ALA A 114 -3.37 0.66 -9.81
C ALA A 114 -4.68 0.08 -9.21
N THR A 115 -5.62 0.98 -8.86
CA THR A 115 -7.00 0.65 -8.46
C THR A 115 -8.03 1.60 -9.10
N LYS A 116 -7.89 2.91 -8.88
CA LYS A 116 -8.84 3.99 -9.25
C LYS A 116 -9.28 3.98 -10.72
N THR A 117 -8.34 4.06 -11.65
CA THR A 117 -8.59 4.23 -13.09
C THR A 117 -9.49 3.13 -13.67
N THR A 118 -9.35 1.89 -13.20
CA THR A 118 -10.23 0.77 -13.62
C THR A 118 -11.68 0.95 -13.16
N LEU A 119 -11.93 1.64 -12.03
CA LEU A 119 -13.29 2.01 -11.60
C LEU A 119 -13.83 3.20 -12.40
N ALA A 120 -13.02 4.23 -12.65
CA ALA A 120 -13.40 5.37 -13.49
C ALA A 120 -13.85 4.92 -14.89
N GLU A 121 -13.05 4.09 -15.56
CA GLU A 121 -13.38 3.52 -16.87
C GLU A 121 -14.56 2.54 -16.82
N HIS A 122 -14.70 1.74 -15.75
CA HIS A 122 -15.83 0.82 -15.61
C HIS A 122 -17.16 1.57 -15.49
N LEU A 123 -17.23 2.60 -14.64
CA LEU A 123 -18.44 3.42 -14.47
C LEU A 123 -18.84 4.07 -15.80
N ALA A 124 -17.90 4.72 -16.50
CA ALA A 124 -18.17 5.39 -17.77
C ALA A 124 -18.44 4.44 -18.95
N ARG A 125 -18.07 3.15 -18.86
CA ARG A 125 -18.32 2.15 -19.91
C ARG A 125 -19.61 1.34 -19.71
N GLU A 126 -19.89 0.90 -18.48
CA GLU A 126 -21.08 0.07 -18.19
C GLU A 126 -22.34 0.91 -17.91
N PHE A 127 -22.19 2.15 -17.42
CA PHE A 127 -23.27 3.08 -17.09
C PHE A 127 -23.11 4.44 -17.82
N PRO A 128 -22.87 4.43 -19.14
CA PRO A 128 -22.43 5.61 -19.88
C PRO A 128 -23.48 6.72 -19.87
N GLU A 129 -24.78 6.41 -19.88
CA GLU A 129 -25.89 7.38 -19.74
C GLU A 129 -25.85 8.22 -18.46
N LYS A 130 -24.98 7.88 -17.50
CA LYS A 130 -24.86 8.54 -16.20
C LYS A 130 -23.45 9.04 -15.90
N TYR A 131 -22.41 8.34 -16.37
CA TYR A 131 -21.01 8.69 -16.08
C TYR A 131 -20.22 9.04 -17.34
N VAL A 132 -19.50 10.16 -17.30
CA VAL A 132 -18.58 10.59 -18.36
C VAL A 132 -17.18 10.69 -17.81
N ASN A 133 -16.25 9.90 -18.32
CA ASN A 133 -14.84 10.01 -17.95
C ASN A 133 -14.20 11.15 -18.74
N VAL A 134 -13.69 12.17 -18.06
CA VAL A 134 -12.94 13.29 -18.66
C VAL A 134 -11.49 12.84 -18.83
N PRO A 135 -10.95 12.77 -20.07
CA PRO A 135 -9.56 12.39 -20.28
C PRO A 135 -8.60 13.36 -19.59
N PRO A 136 -7.57 12.87 -18.88
CA PRO A 136 -6.50 13.73 -18.39
C PRO A 136 -5.66 14.26 -19.57
N PRO A 137 -5.25 15.54 -19.55
CA PRO A 137 -4.37 16.10 -20.58
C PRO A 137 -3.04 15.33 -20.73
N PRO A 138 -2.45 15.31 -21.94
CA PRO A 138 -1.12 14.74 -22.15
C PRO A 138 -0.07 15.36 -21.21
N GLN A 139 0.79 14.53 -20.62
CA GLN A 139 1.85 14.96 -19.68
C GLN A 139 3.01 15.72 -20.34
N THR A 140 2.94 15.96 -21.65
CA THR A 140 3.95 16.68 -22.45
C THR A 140 3.80 18.19 -22.39
N ASP A 141 2.58 18.67 -22.14
CA ASP A 141 2.30 20.09 -21.88
C ASP A 141 2.16 20.31 -20.37
N GLU A 142 2.42 21.52 -19.90
CA GLU A 142 1.98 21.91 -18.56
C GLU A 142 0.46 21.70 -18.48
N CYS A 143 -0.01 20.97 -17.46
CA CYS A 143 -1.38 20.42 -17.40
C CYS A 143 -2.43 21.53 -17.25
N SER A 144 -2.74 22.18 -18.36
CA SER A 144 -3.32 23.52 -18.36
C SER A 144 -4.82 23.52 -18.04
N GLU A 145 -5.26 24.63 -17.46
CA GLU A 145 -6.68 24.91 -17.23
C GLU A 145 -7.50 24.74 -18.53
N GLN A 146 -6.96 25.18 -19.66
CA GLN A 146 -7.65 25.11 -20.94
C GLN A 146 -7.73 23.67 -21.48
N ALA A 147 -6.69 22.86 -21.34
CA ALA A 147 -6.73 21.46 -21.75
C ALA A 147 -7.81 20.67 -20.98
N TRP A 148 -7.88 20.83 -19.65
CA TRP A 148 -8.94 20.22 -18.83
C TRP A 148 -10.35 20.70 -19.18
N LYS A 149 -10.52 21.97 -19.58
CA LYS A 149 -11.80 22.49 -20.10
C LYS A 149 -12.15 21.84 -21.43
N SER A 150 -11.24 21.82 -22.40
CA SER A 150 -11.47 21.24 -23.73
C SER A 150 -11.82 19.75 -23.64
N SER A 151 -11.03 18.94 -22.93
CA SER A 151 -11.31 17.50 -22.80
C SER A 151 -12.62 17.19 -22.07
N ALA A 152 -13.07 18.06 -21.16
CA ALA A 152 -14.39 17.94 -20.53
C ALA A 152 -15.52 18.33 -21.50
N VAL A 153 -15.35 19.40 -22.27
CA VAL A 153 -16.29 19.83 -23.32
C VAL A 153 -16.45 18.74 -24.37
N GLU A 154 -15.34 18.25 -24.93
CA GLU A 154 -15.31 17.16 -25.94
C GLU A 154 -16.01 15.89 -25.43
N ALA A 155 -15.73 15.45 -24.19
CA ALA A 155 -16.35 14.26 -23.61
C ALA A 155 -17.87 14.45 -23.39
N ILE A 156 -18.32 15.66 -23.02
CA ILE A 156 -19.75 15.98 -22.88
C ILE A 156 -20.44 16.02 -24.25
N GLU A 157 -19.81 16.61 -25.27
CA GLU A 157 -20.32 16.63 -26.64
C GLU A 157 -20.40 15.23 -27.25
N GLU A 158 -19.34 14.42 -27.10
CA GLU A 158 -19.35 13.04 -27.56
C GLU A 158 -20.44 12.23 -26.84
N ARG A 159 -20.63 12.44 -25.54
CA ARG A 159 -21.64 11.68 -24.80
C ARG A 159 -23.07 12.07 -25.17
N THR A 160 -23.37 13.37 -25.15
CA THR A 160 -24.74 13.91 -25.33
C THR A 160 -25.15 14.09 -26.79
N LYS A 161 -24.19 14.00 -27.73
CA LYS A 161 -24.35 14.34 -29.16
C LYS A 161 -24.92 15.75 -29.38
N THR A 162 -24.73 16.65 -28.40
CA THR A 162 -25.14 18.05 -28.41
C THR A 162 -23.90 18.93 -28.51
N THR A 163 -23.80 19.74 -29.56
CA THR A 163 -22.67 20.67 -29.74
C THR A 163 -22.71 21.79 -28.69
N VAL A 164 -21.56 22.07 -28.08
CA VAL A 164 -21.38 23.17 -27.12
C VAL A 164 -21.08 24.47 -27.86
N GLU A 165 -21.69 25.58 -27.42
CA GLU A 165 -21.48 26.89 -28.02
C GLU A 165 -20.05 27.40 -27.73
N ARG A 166 -19.26 27.62 -28.79
CA ARG A 166 -17.85 28.05 -28.76
C ARG A 166 -17.72 29.55 -28.44
N ASN A 167 -18.06 29.95 -27.21
CA ASN A 167 -17.97 31.32 -26.73
C ASN A 167 -17.14 31.40 -25.42
N SER A 168 -17.01 32.59 -24.83
CA SER A 168 -16.26 32.80 -23.58
C SER A 168 -16.83 32.05 -22.35
N LEU A 169 -18.01 31.44 -22.48
CA LEU A 169 -18.67 30.61 -21.47
C LEU A 169 -18.75 29.12 -21.87
N GLU A 170 -18.07 28.68 -22.94
CA GLU A 170 -18.08 27.32 -23.50
C GLU A 170 -18.10 26.21 -22.42
N PHE A 171 -17.10 26.19 -21.53
CA PHE A 171 -17.02 25.20 -20.45
C PHE A 171 -18.23 25.27 -19.50
N GLY A 172 -18.70 26.48 -19.16
CA GLY A 172 -19.91 26.67 -18.36
C GLY A 172 -21.19 26.23 -19.08
N ASN A 173 -21.22 26.27 -20.41
CA ASN A 173 -22.33 25.77 -21.22
C ASN A 173 -22.30 24.24 -21.33
N ALA A 174 -21.11 23.63 -21.44
CA ALA A 174 -20.95 22.18 -21.32
C ALA A 174 -21.39 21.65 -19.94
N LEU A 175 -21.03 22.33 -18.84
CA LEU A 175 -21.51 21.97 -17.50
C LEU A 175 -23.05 22.02 -17.38
N LYS A 176 -23.71 23.05 -17.94
CA LYS A 176 -25.18 23.12 -18.01
C LYS A 176 -25.78 21.93 -18.78
N ILE A 177 -25.21 21.59 -19.92
CA ILE A 177 -25.63 20.43 -20.74
C ILE A 177 -25.47 19.12 -19.94
N ALA A 178 -24.36 18.96 -19.21
CA ALA A 178 -24.16 17.80 -18.36
C ALA A 178 -25.16 17.71 -17.20
N LYS A 179 -25.46 18.83 -16.50
CA LYS A 179 -26.49 18.85 -15.43
C LYS A 179 -27.90 18.60 -15.99
N ALA A 180 -28.22 19.09 -17.18
CA ALA A 180 -29.51 18.86 -17.84
C ALA A 180 -29.74 17.39 -18.25
N ASN A 181 -28.67 16.60 -18.37
CA ASN A 181 -28.69 15.16 -18.64
C ASN A 181 -28.41 14.29 -17.39
N ASP A 182 -28.39 14.89 -16.18
CA ASP A 182 -27.98 14.30 -14.90
C ASP A 182 -26.62 13.55 -14.91
N LEU A 183 -25.70 13.99 -15.76
CA LEU A 183 -24.39 13.36 -15.91
C LEU A 183 -23.48 13.66 -14.72
N THR A 184 -22.70 12.64 -14.35
CA THR A 184 -21.60 12.71 -13.40
C THR A 184 -20.28 12.72 -14.15
N LEU A 185 -19.53 13.82 -14.03
CA LEU A 185 -18.21 13.98 -14.65
C LEU A 185 -17.15 13.34 -13.77
N ILE A 186 -16.47 12.32 -14.28
CA ILE A 186 -15.36 11.65 -13.61
C ILE A 186 -14.04 12.32 -14.03
N TYR A 187 -13.24 12.75 -13.07
CA TYR A 187 -11.88 13.24 -13.29
C TYR A 187 -10.89 12.33 -12.53
N ASP A 188 -10.09 11.52 -13.24
CA ASP A 188 -8.98 10.77 -12.63
C ASP A 188 -7.69 11.59 -12.58
N GLU A 189 -6.82 11.25 -11.63
CA GLU A 189 -5.67 12.03 -11.17
C GLU A 189 -5.97 13.53 -10.97
N ALA A 190 -7.11 13.80 -10.32
CA ALA A 190 -7.65 15.14 -10.03
C ALA A 190 -6.72 16.06 -9.19
N HIS A 191 -5.58 15.56 -8.68
CA HIS A 191 -4.53 16.41 -8.09
C HIS A 191 -3.90 17.41 -9.07
N THR A 192 -4.17 17.25 -10.37
CA THR A 192 -3.85 18.20 -11.44
C THR A 192 -4.91 19.32 -11.54
N VAL A 193 -6.20 18.97 -11.47
CA VAL A 193 -7.35 19.90 -11.51
C VAL A 193 -7.25 20.99 -10.45
N PHE A 194 -6.81 20.66 -9.22
CA PHE A 194 -6.73 21.64 -8.12
C PHE A 194 -5.63 22.71 -8.31
N ALA A 195 -4.80 22.65 -9.34
CA ALA A 195 -3.87 23.73 -9.68
C ALA A 195 -4.57 24.95 -10.31
N SER A 196 -5.74 24.78 -10.92
CA SER A 196 -6.51 25.89 -11.51
C SER A 196 -7.60 26.38 -10.56
N ALA A 197 -7.48 27.63 -10.11
CA ALA A 197 -8.50 28.30 -9.30
C ALA A 197 -9.82 28.48 -10.07
N THR A 198 -9.76 28.82 -11.36
CA THR A 198 -10.95 29.06 -12.22
C THR A 198 -11.71 27.77 -12.51
N LEU A 199 -11.02 26.68 -12.81
CA LEU A 199 -11.61 25.36 -13.02
C LEU A 199 -12.28 24.86 -11.73
N CYS A 200 -11.59 25.00 -10.60
CA CYS A 200 -12.13 24.72 -9.27
C CYS A 200 -13.35 25.60 -8.92
N PHE A 201 -13.37 26.88 -9.33
CA PHE A 201 -14.52 27.75 -9.13
C PHE A 201 -15.74 27.24 -9.90
N ASN A 202 -15.56 26.94 -11.18
CA ASN A 202 -16.64 26.47 -12.06
C ASN A 202 -17.21 25.10 -11.61
N LEU A 203 -16.34 24.16 -11.22
CA LEU A 203 -16.74 22.83 -10.76
C LEU A 203 -17.31 22.82 -9.32
N PHE A 204 -16.70 23.55 -8.38
CA PHE A 204 -16.96 23.35 -6.94
C PHE A 204 -17.54 24.57 -6.20
N LYS A 205 -17.53 25.77 -6.80
CA LYS A 205 -18.03 27.02 -6.18
C LYS A 205 -19.24 27.62 -6.89
N SER A 206 -19.56 27.17 -8.10
CA SER A 206 -20.80 27.50 -8.83
C SER A 206 -22.07 27.20 -8.00
N ASN A 207 -23.13 27.99 -8.19
CA ASN A 207 -24.41 27.83 -7.48
C ASN A 207 -24.94 26.39 -7.64
N LYS A 208 -25.26 25.71 -6.52
CA LYS A 208 -25.72 24.31 -6.48
C LYS A 208 -26.88 24.01 -7.43
N GLN A 209 -27.78 24.97 -7.68
CA GLN A 209 -28.89 24.79 -8.64
C GLN A 209 -28.42 24.45 -10.07
N TYR A 210 -27.20 24.86 -10.45
CA TYR A 210 -26.62 24.68 -11.78
C TYR A 210 -25.37 23.79 -11.78
N ARG A 211 -24.99 23.21 -10.64
CA ARG A 211 -23.75 22.46 -10.47
C ARG A 211 -23.90 21.02 -10.93
N THR A 212 -23.08 20.58 -11.88
CA THR A 212 -23.02 19.17 -12.34
C THR A 212 -22.47 18.26 -11.24
N LYS A 213 -22.87 16.98 -11.21
CA LYS A 213 -22.25 15.98 -10.33
C LYS A 213 -20.79 15.77 -10.75
N VAL A 214 -19.86 15.76 -9.81
CA VAL A 214 -18.42 15.53 -10.08
C VAL A 214 -17.89 14.42 -9.19
N LEU A 215 -17.24 13.44 -9.81
CA LEU A 215 -16.56 12.32 -9.15
C LEU A 215 -15.05 12.46 -9.36
N LEU A 216 -14.34 12.79 -8.30
CA LEU A 216 -12.89 13.00 -8.33
C LEU A 216 -12.19 11.70 -7.89
N PHE A 217 -11.26 11.21 -8.69
CA PHE A 217 -10.31 10.16 -8.31
C PHE A 217 -8.90 10.75 -8.29
N SER A 218 -8.12 10.47 -7.24
CA SER A 218 -6.70 10.87 -7.21
C SER A 218 -5.92 10.12 -6.14
N ALA A 219 -4.59 10.15 -6.23
CA ALA A 219 -3.72 9.76 -5.11
C ALA A 219 -3.51 10.93 -4.10
N SER A 220 -3.50 12.18 -4.59
CA SER A 220 -3.33 13.40 -3.78
C SER A 220 -4.54 14.33 -3.80
N GLY A 221 -4.78 15.02 -2.68
CA GLY A 221 -5.71 16.15 -2.52
C GLY A 221 -4.98 17.50 -2.34
N ASP A 222 -3.72 17.53 -2.72
CA ASP A 222 -2.84 18.69 -2.75
C ASP A 222 -2.29 18.82 -4.17
N ALA A 223 -2.51 19.98 -4.80
CA ALA A 223 -1.87 20.39 -6.05
C ALA A 223 -0.64 21.25 -5.77
N SER A 224 0.07 21.60 -6.85
CA SER A 224 1.16 22.57 -6.82
C SER A 224 1.02 23.44 -8.07
N THR A 225 0.75 24.72 -7.89
CA THR A 225 1.07 25.74 -8.89
C THR A 225 2.56 26.01 -8.79
N ALA A 226 3.34 25.90 -9.87
CA ALA A 226 4.70 26.43 -9.87
C ALA A 226 4.63 27.95 -10.14
N PRO A 227 5.36 28.83 -9.42
CA PRO A 227 6.14 28.63 -8.20
C PRO A 227 5.41 29.18 -6.94
N GLY A 228 4.23 28.64 -6.61
CA GLY A 228 3.39 29.10 -5.50
C GLY A 228 3.22 28.07 -4.36
N PRO A 229 2.62 28.47 -3.22
CA PRO A 229 2.30 27.55 -2.13
C PRO A 229 1.31 26.46 -2.60
N GLY A 230 1.49 25.24 -2.10
CA GLY A 230 0.74 24.07 -2.57
C GLY A 230 -0.78 24.21 -2.40
N VAL A 231 -1.50 24.33 -3.52
CA VAL A 231 -2.95 24.52 -3.54
C VAL A 231 -3.65 23.22 -3.10
N SER A 232 -4.06 23.17 -1.84
CA SER A 232 -4.94 22.11 -1.34
C SER A 232 -6.29 22.13 -2.09
N THR A 233 -7.04 21.02 -2.14
CA THR A 233 -8.43 21.02 -2.65
C THR A 233 -9.29 22.15 -2.06
N THR A 234 -10.40 22.51 -2.72
CA THR A 234 -11.28 23.53 -2.17
C THR A 234 -12.04 23.02 -0.92
N ALA A 235 -12.55 23.94 -0.11
CA ALA A 235 -13.28 23.62 1.12
C ALA A 235 -14.71 23.09 0.85
N GLU A 236 -15.25 23.41 -0.33
CA GLU A 236 -16.56 22.96 -0.81
C GLU A 236 -16.61 21.45 -1.13
N ILE A 237 -15.46 20.76 -1.18
CA ILE A 237 -15.39 19.32 -1.32
C ILE A 237 -15.50 18.71 0.08
N THR A 238 -16.73 18.45 0.52
CA THR A 238 -17.03 17.87 1.84
C THR A 238 -16.81 16.35 1.84
N GLN A 239 -17.39 15.66 0.86
CA GLN A 239 -17.40 14.20 0.75
C GLN A 239 -16.06 13.61 0.29
N LYS A 240 -15.17 13.38 1.26
CA LYS A 240 -13.83 12.82 1.08
C LYS A 240 -13.77 11.38 1.58
N TYR A 241 -13.44 10.43 0.71
CA TYR A 241 -13.38 9.01 1.06
C TYR A 241 -12.02 8.38 0.71
N MET A 242 -11.52 7.54 1.61
CA MET A 242 -10.50 6.55 1.31
C MET A 242 -11.17 5.27 0.81
N TRP A 243 -10.89 4.89 -0.42
CA TRP A 243 -11.33 3.64 -1.03
C TRP A 243 -10.32 2.52 -0.81
N ILE A 244 -10.80 1.43 -0.21
CA ILE A 244 -10.05 0.22 0.14
C ILE A 244 -10.75 -0.95 -0.57
N PRO A 245 -10.57 -1.10 -1.90
CA PRO A 245 -11.33 -2.07 -2.70
C PRO A 245 -11.14 -3.50 -2.18
N PRO A 246 -12.22 -4.25 -1.88
CA PRO A 246 -12.12 -5.62 -1.42
C PRO A 246 -11.53 -6.50 -2.52
N LEU A 247 -10.80 -7.52 -2.08
CA LEU A 247 -10.31 -8.60 -2.93
C LEU A 247 -10.83 -9.92 -2.35
N SER A 248 -12.10 -10.18 -2.65
CA SER A 248 -12.82 -11.39 -2.23
C SER A 248 -12.69 -12.50 -3.27
N TYR A 249 -12.67 -13.74 -2.80
CA TYR A 249 -12.83 -14.91 -3.67
C TYR A 249 -14.26 -14.98 -4.21
N THR A 250 -14.40 -15.20 -5.51
CA THR A 250 -15.64 -15.62 -6.16
C THR A 250 -15.37 -16.79 -7.10
N GLN A 251 -16.36 -17.66 -7.32
CA GLN A 251 -16.25 -18.74 -8.30
C GLN A 251 -16.08 -18.20 -9.73
N GLU A 252 -16.61 -17.01 -10.01
CA GLU A 252 -16.39 -16.29 -11.26
C GLU A 252 -14.89 -15.97 -11.45
N LEU A 253 -14.22 -15.42 -10.43
CA LEU A 253 -12.80 -15.09 -10.50
C LEU A 253 -11.92 -16.35 -10.69
N GLU A 254 -12.25 -17.46 -10.03
CA GLU A 254 -11.60 -18.76 -10.28
C GLU A 254 -11.79 -19.22 -11.73
N THR A 255 -12.99 -19.07 -12.29
CA THR A 255 -13.30 -19.40 -13.69
C THR A 255 -12.51 -18.50 -14.66
N GLN A 256 -12.50 -17.18 -14.45
CA GLN A 256 -11.75 -16.24 -15.28
C GLN A 256 -10.24 -16.50 -15.21
N LEU A 257 -9.71 -16.89 -14.04
CA LEU A 257 -8.31 -17.29 -13.88
C LEU A 257 -7.99 -18.57 -14.68
N GLU A 258 -8.85 -19.60 -14.65
CA GLU A 258 -8.64 -20.79 -15.48
C GLU A 258 -8.74 -20.48 -16.99
N GLU A 259 -9.67 -19.62 -17.42
CA GLU A 259 -9.73 -19.13 -18.81
C GLU A 259 -8.40 -18.49 -19.25
N ALA A 260 -7.76 -17.73 -18.35
CA ALA A 260 -6.45 -17.13 -18.52
C ALA A 260 -5.26 -18.09 -18.25
N GLY A 261 -5.51 -19.38 -18.03
CA GLY A 261 -4.47 -20.40 -17.85
C GLY A 261 -3.80 -20.40 -16.46
N VAL A 262 -4.44 -19.82 -15.45
CA VAL A 262 -4.04 -19.85 -14.03
C VAL A 262 -4.94 -20.82 -13.28
N ARG A 263 -4.42 -22.02 -13.00
CA ARG A 263 -5.16 -23.12 -12.37
C ARG A 263 -4.79 -23.29 -10.90
N LEU A 264 -5.61 -22.74 -10.02
CA LEU A 264 -5.40 -22.71 -8.57
C LEU A 264 -6.68 -23.14 -7.87
N ASP A 265 -6.59 -23.91 -6.78
CA ASP A 265 -7.76 -24.15 -5.92
C ASP A 265 -8.19 -22.87 -5.17
N GLN A 266 -9.46 -22.81 -4.74
CA GLN A 266 -10.01 -21.72 -3.91
C GLN A 266 -9.07 -21.28 -2.77
N LYS A 267 -8.43 -22.23 -2.07
CA LYS A 267 -7.53 -21.96 -0.94
C LYS A 267 -6.23 -21.30 -1.40
N SER A 268 -5.70 -21.68 -2.55
CA SER A 268 -4.55 -21.05 -3.21
C SER A 268 -4.87 -19.62 -3.65
N ILE A 269 -6.06 -19.39 -4.22
CA ILE A 269 -6.52 -18.05 -4.59
C ILE A 269 -6.61 -17.17 -3.33
N GLN A 270 -7.31 -17.63 -2.27
CA GLN A 270 -7.41 -16.92 -1.00
C GLN A 270 -6.05 -16.69 -0.31
N PHE A 271 -5.10 -17.62 -0.46
CA PHE A 271 -3.72 -17.44 -0.03
C PHE A 271 -3.05 -16.27 -0.77
N PHE A 272 -3.12 -16.23 -2.10
CA PHE A 272 -2.53 -15.12 -2.88
C PHE A 272 -3.19 -13.76 -2.57
N MET A 273 -4.50 -13.73 -2.35
CA MET A 273 -5.20 -12.49 -1.94
C MET A 273 -4.63 -11.92 -0.63
N ARG A 274 -4.39 -12.78 0.36
CA ARG A 274 -3.78 -12.40 1.65
C ARG A 274 -2.28 -12.09 1.51
N PHE A 275 -1.57 -12.83 0.66
CA PHE A 275 -0.14 -12.64 0.36
C PHE A 275 0.14 -11.30 -0.30
N CYS A 276 -0.75 -10.86 -1.19
CA CYS A 276 -0.70 -9.55 -1.83
C CYS A 276 -1.34 -8.43 -0.98
N GLY A 277 -1.63 -8.67 0.31
CA GLY A 277 -2.19 -7.66 1.22
C GLY A 277 -3.57 -7.14 0.81
N GLY A 278 -4.38 -7.93 0.08
CA GLY A 278 -5.64 -7.49 -0.54
C GLY A 278 -5.47 -6.62 -1.79
N HIS A 279 -4.24 -6.22 -2.16
CA HIS A 279 -4.03 -5.23 -3.21
C HIS A 279 -4.21 -5.83 -4.61
N ARG A 280 -5.31 -5.44 -5.30
CA ARG A 280 -5.69 -5.96 -6.64
C ARG A 280 -4.52 -5.97 -7.64
N GLY A 281 -3.80 -4.87 -7.81
CA GLY A 281 -2.64 -4.76 -8.71
C GLY A 281 -1.39 -5.58 -8.33
N ILE A 282 -1.27 -6.05 -7.08
CA ILE A 282 -0.18 -6.95 -6.65
C ILE A 282 -0.63 -8.41 -6.84
N PHE A 283 -1.91 -8.71 -6.59
CA PHE A 283 -2.52 -10.01 -6.88
C PHE A 283 -2.41 -10.38 -8.36
N ILE A 284 -2.72 -9.47 -9.29
CA ILE A 284 -2.50 -9.70 -10.74
C ILE A 284 -1.03 -10.02 -11.04
N ALA A 285 -0.06 -9.33 -10.43
CA ALA A 285 1.37 -9.62 -10.60
C ALA A 285 1.76 -11.02 -10.09
N ALA A 286 1.14 -11.48 -8.99
CA ALA A 286 1.28 -12.87 -8.52
C ALA A 286 0.66 -13.88 -9.51
N MET A 287 -0.50 -13.58 -10.09
CA MET A 287 -1.14 -14.45 -11.09
C MET A 287 -0.29 -14.59 -12.36
N HIS A 288 0.37 -13.52 -12.82
CA HIS A 288 1.35 -13.58 -13.92
C HIS A 288 2.53 -14.51 -13.60
N TRP A 289 3.00 -14.54 -12.35
CA TRP A 289 4.02 -15.49 -11.91
C TRP A 289 3.51 -16.94 -11.93
N VAL A 290 2.30 -17.20 -11.45
CA VAL A 290 1.66 -18.53 -11.51
C VAL A 290 1.52 -19.00 -12.95
N GLN A 291 0.98 -18.16 -13.85
CA GLN A 291 0.84 -18.46 -15.27
C GLN A 291 2.20 -18.80 -15.92
N SER A 292 3.24 -18.03 -15.61
CA SER A 292 4.62 -18.25 -16.11
C SER A 292 5.27 -19.53 -15.56
N ARG A 293 4.89 -19.98 -14.36
CA ARG A 293 5.33 -21.26 -13.77
C ARG A 293 4.56 -22.44 -14.36
N GLN A 294 3.23 -22.35 -14.45
CA GLN A 294 2.36 -23.41 -14.95
C GLN A 294 2.58 -23.69 -16.45
N SER A 295 2.76 -22.66 -17.27
CA SER A 295 3.10 -22.79 -18.70
C SER A 295 4.49 -23.39 -18.98
N LYS A 296 5.37 -23.45 -17.98
CA LYS A 296 6.65 -24.19 -18.03
C LYS A 296 6.47 -25.63 -17.56
N GLN A 297 5.71 -25.84 -16.48
CA GLN A 297 5.37 -27.18 -15.97
C GLN A 297 4.57 -28.00 -17.00
N SER A 298 3.62 -27.40 -17.71
CA SER A 298 2.80 -28.07 -18.74
C SER A 298 3.59 -28.55 -19.96
N LYS A 299 4.81 -28.03 -20.18
CA LYS A 299 5.75 -28.51 -21.21
C LYS A 299 6.59 -29.70 -20.74
N GLN A 300 6.51 -30.08 -19.46
CA GLN A 300 7.34 -31.12 -18.85
C GLN A 300 6.51 -32.26 -18.22
N ARG A 301 5.30 -31.98 -17.75
CA ARG A 301 4.32 -32.97 -17.24
C ARG A 301 2.89 -32.50 -17.57
N SER A 302 1.91 -33.41 -17.47
CA SER A 302 0.50 -33.08 -17.67
C SER A 302 0.05 -31.95 -16.73
N GLY A 303 -0.52 -30.89 -17.30
CA GLY A 303 -0.73 -29.59 -16.64
C GLY A 303 -1.89 -29.56 -15.63
N LYS A 304 -1.71 -30.27 -14.50
CA LYS A 304 -2.60 -30.22 -13.34
C LYS A 304 -2.49 -28.86 -12.65
N GLY A 305 -3.61 -28.34 -12.15
CA GLY A 305 -3.63 -27.14 -11.30
C GLY A 305 -2.93 -27.36 -9.95
N TRP A 306 -2.61 -26.26 -9.27
CA TRP A 306 -1.95 -26.33 -7.96
C TRP A 306 -2.98 -26.45 -6.84
N ASP A 307 -2.80 -27.44 -5.97
CA ASP A 307 -3.45 -27.47 -4.66
C ASP A 307 -2.77 -26.48 -3.69
N PHE A 308 -3.46 -26.12 -2.60
CA PHE A 308 -2.94 -25.21 -1.58
C PHE A 308 -1.52 -25.56 -1.06
N ARG A 309 -1.19 -26.84 -0.83
CA ARG A 309 0.14 -27.23 -0.35
C ARG A 309 1.20 -26.99 -1.42
N GLN A 310 0.89 -27.32 -2.68
CA GLN A 310 1.76 -27.01 -3.82
C GLN A 310 1.97 -25.50 -3.97
N THR A 311 0.91 -24.70 -3.87
CA THR A 311 0.97 -23.24 -3.94
C THR A 311 1.93 -22.65 -2.90
N VAL A 312 1.74 -22.95 -1.60
CA VAL A 312 2.64 -22.41 -0.57
C VAL A 312 4.06 -22.97 -0.71
N GLY A 313 4.20 -24.24 -1.11
CA GLY A 313 5.49 -24.84 -1.43
C GLY A 313 6.23 -24.15 -2.58
N PHE A 314 5.56 -23.81 -3.68
CA PHE A 314 6.16 -23.09 -4.80
C PHE A 314 6.49 -21.64 -4.44
N VAL A 315 5.66 -20.97 -3.63
CA VAL A 315 5.95 -19.63 -3.12
C VAL A 315 7.17 -19.66 -2.20
N ARG A 316 7.20 -20.52 -1.17
CA ARG A 316 8.36 -20.73 -0.28
C ARG A 316 9.64 -21.02 -1.09
N ASN A 317 9.59 -22.00 -1.98
CA ASN A 317 10.76 -22.38 -2.79
C ASN A 317 11.16 -21.29 -3.80
N SER A 318 10.31 -20.27 -4.03
CA SER A 318 10.65 -19.09 -4.81
C SER A 318 11.39 -18.00 -4.02
N TYR A 319 11.46 -18.09 -2.69
CA TYR A 319 12.26 -17.22 -1.81
C TYR A 319 13.65 -17.80 -1.52
N ASN A 320 14.13 -18.79 -2.29
CA ASN A 320 15.40 -19.50 -2.03
C ASN A 320 16.64 -18.58 -2.09
N GLY A 321 16.96 -17.94 -0.96
CA GLY A 321 17.94 -16.84 -0.84
C GLY A 321 17.50 -15.67 0.07
N GLY A 322 16.23 -15.62 0.49
CA GLY A 322 15.67 -14.69 1.50
C GLY A 322 14.93 -13.47 0.93
N ASP A 323 15.54 -12.79 -0.04
CA ASP A 323 15.31 -11.34 -0.23
C ASP A 323 14.81 -10.90 -1.63
N TRP A 324 14.51 -9.59 -1.74
CA TRP A 324 14.04 -8.92 -2.97
C TRP A 324 15.05 -8.88 -4.13
N ASP A 325 16.31 -9.25 -3.89
CA ASP A 325 17.34 -9.45 -4.95
C ASP A 325 17.15 -10.72 -5.79
N CYS A 326 16.05 -11.45 -5.58
CA CYS A 326 15.72 -12.67 -6.32
C CYS A 326 15.68 -12.49 -7.85
N ALA A 327 15.88 -13.60 -8.57
CA ALA A 327 15.77 -13.61 -10.03
C ALA A 327 14.37 -13.18 -10.52
N SER A 328 14.29 -12.57 -11.70
CA SER A 328 13.04 -12.08 -12.32
C SER A 328 11.99 -13.17 -12.65
N ASN A 329 12.30 -14.44 -12.38
CA ASN A 329 11.40 -15.61 -12.49
C ASN A 329 10.89 -16.12 -11.12
N ALA A 330 11.26 -15.46 -10.03
CA ALA A 330 10.74 -15.64 -8.69
C ALA A 330 9.53 -14.73 -8.42
N ILE A 331 8.74 -15.05 -7.39
CA ILE A 331 7.50 -14.33 -7.10
C ILE A 331 7.72 -12.86 -6.76
N LEU A 332 8.66 -12.53 -5.85
CA LEU A 332 9.05 -11.15 -5.55
C LEU A 332 9.53 -10.41 -6.82
N GLY A 333 10.25 -11.12 -7.71
CA GLY A 333 10.71 -10.63 -9.01
C GLY A 333 9.59 -10.31 -10.01
N TYR A 334 8.36 -10.81 -9.79
CA TYR A 334 7.13 -10.36 -10.44
C TYR A 334 6.42 -9.26 -9.64
N LEU A 335 6.35 -9.37 -8.31
CA LEU A 335 5.67 -8.36 -7.47
C LEU A 335 6.29 -6.97 -7.62
N GLN A 336 7.62 -6.86 -7.72
CA GLN A 336 8.33 -5.59 -7.95
C GLN A 336 8.06 -4.95 -9.32
N LYS A 337 7.29 -5.60 -10.22
CA LYS A 337 6.80 -5.00 -11.47
C LYS A 337 5.47 -4.27 -11.27
N SER A 338 4.81 -4.47 -10.13
CA SER A 338 3.61 -3.71 -9.77
C SER A 338 4.03 -2.35 -9.22
N ARG A 339 3.46 -1.26 -9.75
CA ARG A 339 3.68 0.12 -9.28
C ARG A 339 3.34 0.30 -7.79
N ALA A 340 2.54 -0.61 -7.22
CA ALA A 340 2.20 -0.68 -5.80
C ALA A 340 3.27 -1.37 -4.91
N VAL A 341 4.40 -1.82 -5.46
CA VAL A 341 5.54 -2.39 -4.71
C VAL A 341 6.83 -1.61 -5.00
N ARG A 342 7.12 -1.36 -6.28
CA ARG A 342 8.18 -0.45 -6.73
C ARG A 342 7.55 0.73 -7.45
N VAL A 343 7.80 1.94 -6.94
CA VAL A 343 7.41 3.19 -7.58
C VAL A 343 8.17 3.35 -8.91
N ASN A 344 7.53 3.98 -9.90
CA ASN A 344 8.07 4.22 -11.24
C ASN A 344 8.57 5.66 -11.44
N GLY A 345 9.26 5.91 -12.55
CA GLY A 345 9.75 7.24 -12.92
C GLY A 345 10.94 7.66 -12.06
N PHE A 346 10.99 8.91 -11.59
CA PHE A 346 12.11 9.44 -10.81
C PHE A 346 12.47 8.57 -9.58
N TYR A 347 11.47 7.96 -8.94
CA TYR A 347 11.60 7.12 -7.75
C TYR A 347 11.76 5.62 -8.04
N GLU A 348 11.96 5.24 -9.30
CA GLU A 348 12.38 3.90 -9.69
C GLU A 348 13.83 3.62 -9.29
N ASP A 349 14.68 4.66 -9.25
CA ASP A 349 15.95 4.58 -8.54
C ASP A 349 15.77 4.84 -7.03
N VAL A 350 16.29 3.90 -6.25
CA VAL A 350 16.33 3.91 -4.79
C VAL A 350 17.26 5.02 -4.26
N SER A 351 18.22 5.48 -5.09
CA SER A 351 19.04 6.67 -4.80
C SER A 351 18.20 7.92 -4.54
N ASN A 352 17.12 8.10 -5.31
CA ASN A 352 16.30 9.31 -5.30
C ASN A 352 15.27 9.34 -4.16
N VAL A 353 14.98 8.18 -3.53
CA VAL A 353 13.94 8.04 -2.48
C VAL A 353 14.12 9.09 -1.36
N PRO A 354 13.07 9.89 -1.01
CA PRO A 354 13.20 11.00 -0.08
C PRO A 354 13.49 10.54 1.35
N ARG A 355 14.23 11.36 2.11
CA ARG A 355 14.65 11.01 3.47
C ARG A 355 13.46 10.81 4.41
N GLU A 356 12.41 11.59 4.22
CA GLU A 356 11.17 11.59 5.00
C GLU A 356 10.43 10.25 4.86
N PHE A 357 10.47 9.65 3.66
CA PHE A 357 9.93 8.30 3.46
C PHE A 357 10.81 7.23 4.12
N VAL A 358 12.13 7.40 4.13
CA VAL A 358 13.04 6.51 4.88
C VAL A 358 12.80 6.62 6.39
N GLU A 359 12.57 7.83 6.90
CA GLU A 359 12.27 8.07 8.31
C GLU A 359 10.90 7.48 8.69
N LEU A 360 9.89 7.59 7.83
CA LEU A 360 8.59 6.92 7.98
C LEU A 360 8.70 5.38 7.89
N LEU A 361 9.52 4.83 6.98
CA LEU A 361 9.80 3.38 6.94
C LEU A 361 10.49 2.87 8.21
N CYS A 362 11.32 3.69 8.85
CA CYS A 362 11.96 3.32 10.10
C CYS A 362 10.99 3.50 11.27
N LYS A 363 10.50 4.73 11.49
CA LYS A 363 9.69 5.10 12.66
C LYS A 363 8.29 4.50 12.63
N GLY A 364 7.76 4.15 11.46
CA GLY A 364 6.35 3.86 11.26
C GLY A 364 5.56 5.14 11.02
N SER A 365 4.30 5.14 11.44
CA SER A 365 3.40 6.23 11.09
C SER A 365 3.79 7.58 11.70
N THR A 366 3.54 8.63 10.94
CA THR A 366 3.90 10.01 11.30
C THR A 366 3.13 11.00 10.43
N THR A 367 2.93 12.20 10.94
CA THR A 367 2.58 13.36 10.10
C THR A 367 3.71 13.64 9.10
N LEU A 368 3.36 14.12 7.89
CA LEU A 368 4.31 14.48 6.84
C LEU A 368 4.19 15.97 6.46
N PRO A 369 5.31 16.68 6.19
CA PRO A 369 5.28 18.04 5.65
C PRO A 369 4.51 18.13 4.34
N HIS A 370 3.72 19.20 4.14
CA HIS A 370 2.76 19.33 3.03
C HIS A 370 3.36 19.05 1.64
N HIS A 371 4.53 19.63 1.34
CA HIS A 371 5.19 19.47 0.04
C HIS A 371 5.59 18.01 -0.25
N ILE A 372 6.26 17.33 0.69
CA ILE A 372 6.62 15.91 0.56
C ILE A 372 5.38 15.00 0.62
N ARG A 373 4.36 15.34 1.43
CA ARG A 373 3.10 14.59 1.55
C ARG A 373 2.38 14.48 0.22
N ARG A 374 2.31 15.57 -0.55
CA ARG A 374 1.77 15.57 -1.91
C ARG A 374 2.51 14.56 -2.78
N GLU A 375 3.83 14.66 -2.83
CA GLU A 375 4.66 13.86 -3.72
C GLU A 375 4.63 12.36 -3.38
N LEU A 376 4.87 11.99 -2.11
CA LEU A 376 4.84 10.60 -1.66
C LEU A 376 3.47 9.95 -1.85
N THR A 377 2.37 10.72 -1.80
CA THR A 377 1.03 10.18 -2.13
C THR A 377 0.84 10.01 -3.64
N ILE A 378 1.17 10.99 -4.49
CA ILE A 378 1.09 10.87 -5.97
C ILE A 378 1.87 9.66 -6.50
N TYR A 379 3.08 9.47 -5.98
CA TYR A 379 3.93 8.36 -6.39
C TYR A 379 3.52 7.01 -5.78
N GLY A 380 2.70 7.00 -4.72
CA GLY A 380 2.14 5.79 -4.12
C GLY A 380 2.97 5.17 -2.99
N PHE A 381 3.96 5.90 -2.46
CA PHE A 381 4.75 5.46 -1.30
C PHE A 381 3.91 5.34 -0.03
N VAL A 382 3.00 6.30 0.21
CA VAL A 382 2.28 6.44 1.47
C VAL A 382 0.77 6.62 1.27
N LEU A 383 0.01 6.22 2.28
CA LEU A 383 -1.42 6.49 2.41
C LEU A 383 -1.69 7.03 3.83
N PRO A 384 -2.72 7.88 4.02
CA PRO A 384 -3.11 8.31 5.36
C PRO A 384 -3.61 7.10 6.17
N ILE A 385 -3.50 7.17 7.49
CA ILE A 385 -4.12 6.21 8.40
C ILE A 385 -5.65 6.41 8.40
N TYR A 386 -6.35 5.29 8.47
CA TYR A 386 -7.81 5.17 8.53
C TYR A 386 -8.16 4.11 9.58
N SER A 387 -9.36 4.16 10.17
CA SER A 387 -9.71 3.34 11.35
C SER A 387 -9.71 1.84 11.07
N GLY A 388 -9.92 1.43 9.80
CA GLY A 388 -9.90 0.02 9.39
C GLY A 388 -11.08 -0.80 9.92
N THR A 389 -12.04 -0.16 10.58
CA THR A 389 -13.24 -0.79 11.16
C THR A 389 -14.52 -0.50 10.37
N GLU A 390 -14.48 0.53 9.52
CA GLU A 390 -15.56 0.93 8.63
C GLU A 390 -15.42 0.27 7.24
N GLY A 391 -16.38 0.54 6.34
CA GLY A 391 -16.53 -0.18 5.08
C GLY A 391 -15.44 0.06 4.02
N GLU A 392 -15.73 -0.39 2.80
CA GLU A 392 -14.86 -0.23 1.62
C GLU A 392 -14.53 1.23 1.29
N PHE A 393 -15.45 2.15 1.59
CA PHE A 393 -15.23 3.59 1.55
C PHE A 393 -15.29 4.11 2.98
N GLN A 394 -14.17 4.64 3.48
CA GLN A 394 -14.08 5.24 4.82
C GLN A 394 -13.98 6.76 4.66
N GLN A 395 -14.88 7.52 5.29
CA GLN A 395 -14.87 8.97 5.18
C GLN A 395 -13.65 9.51 5.96
N LEU A 396 -12.82 10.32 5.31
CA LEU A 396 -11.56 10.78 5.91
C LEU A 396 -11.13 12.12 5.32
N ASP A 397 -11.14 13.17 6.13
CA ASP A 397 -10.47 14.41 5.75
C ASP A 397 -8.98 14.38 6.09
N TRP A 398 -8.18 13.94 5.13
CA TRP A 398 -6.71 13.97 5.12
C TRP A 398 -6.09 15.38 5.20
N ARG A 399 -6.90 16.44 5.28
CA ARG A 399 -6.45 17.79 5.63
C ARG A 399 -6.22 17.96 7.14
N SER A 400 -6.92 17.17 7.95
CA SER A 400 -6.98 17.35 9.41
C SER A 400 -5.58 17.43 10.01
N GLU A 401 -5.36 18.42 10.87
CA GLU A 401 -4.10 18.55 11.58
C GLU A 401 -3.84 17.27 12.40
N GLY A 402 -2.60 16.79 12.38
CA GLY A 402 -2.26 15.48 12.97
C GLY A 402 -2.58 14.26 12.09
N THR A 403 -3.06 14.39 10.84
CA THR A 403 -3.23 13.23 9.93
C THR A 403 -1.90 12.50 9.75
N GLU A 404 -1.79 11.31 10.33
CA GLU A 404 -0.65 10.41 10.13
C GLU A 404 -0.71 9.67 8.79
N TYR A 405 0.46 9.39 8.24
CA TYR A 405 0.68 8.60 7.03
C TYR A 405 1.51 7.36 7.35
N ARG A 406 1.24 6.27 6.62
CA ARG A 406 2.00 5.02 6.67
C ARG A 406 2.38 4.56 5.26
N ALA A 407 3.36 3.66 5.15
CA ALA A 407 3.70 3.05 3.87
C ALA A 407 2.47 2.35 3.26
N ALA A 408 2.27 2.50 1.95
CA ALA A 408 0.99 2.17 1.31
C ALA A 408 0.59 0.69 1.43
N ASN A 409 1.56 -0.23 1.59
CA ASN A 409 1.33 -1.62 1.99
C ASN A 409 2.64 -2.27 2.52
N PRO A 410 2.56 -3.41 3.25
CA PRO A 410 3.73 -4.08 3.82
C PRO A 410 4.75 -4.61 2.80
N LEU A 411 4.34 -4.95 1.56
CA LEU A 411 5.26 -5.44 0.53
C LEU A 411 6.12 -4.30 -0.04
N LEU A 412 5.54 -3.11 -0.25
CA LEU A 412 6.27 -1.90 -0.59
C LEU A 412 7.26 -1.52 0.53
N ALA A 413 6.82 -1.58 1.79
CA ALA A 413 7.69 -1.34 2.94
C ALA A 413 8.89 -2.30 2.96
N SER A 414 8.64 -3.60 2.80
CA SER A 414 9.68 -4.64 2.71
C SER A 414 10.63 -4.44 1.53
N TYR A 415 10.12 -4.09 0.34
CA TYR A 415 10.94 -3.86 -0.85
C TYR A 415 11.90 -2.69 -0.68
N TYR A 416 11.41 -1.54 -0.19
CA TYR A 416 12.25 -0.36 0.01
C TYR A 416 13.19 -0.53 1.21
N PHE A 417 12.74 -1.07 2.34
CA PHE A 417 13.63 -1.33 3.49
C PHE A 417 14.82 -2.20 3.10
N HIS A 418 14.60 -3.27 2.31
CA HIS A 418 15.68 -4.10 1.77
C HIS A 418 16.64 -3.32 0.87
N ASN A 419 16.10 -2.64 -0.16
CA ASN A 419 16.94 -1.95 -1.13
C ASN A 419 17.69 -0.74 -0.52
N LEU A 420 17.10 -0.05 0.47
CA LEU A 420 17.76 1.03 1.21
C LEU A 420 18.86 0.49 2.13
N LYS A 421 18.64 -0.64 2.82
CA LYS A 421 19.68 -1.34 3.61
C LYS A 421 20.86 -1.75 2.75
N LYS A 422 20.61 -2.26 1.53
CA LYS A 422 21.63 -2.74 0.60
C LYS A 422 22.36 -1.62 -0.16
N ARG A 423 21.63 -0.70 -0.80
CA ARG A 423 22.18 0.30 -1.75
C ARG A 423 22.62 1.59 -1.07
N ARG A 424 21.99 1.93 0.06
CA ARG A 424 22.19 3.20 0.78
C ARG A 424 22.60 2.98 2.24
N SER A 425 23.03 1.77 2.60
CA SER A 425 23.55 1.43 3.94
C SER A 425 22.64 1.85 5.09
N LEU A 426 21.30 1.75 4.91
CA LEU A 426 20.32 2.12 5.93
C LEU A 426 20.59 1.39 7.26
N GLN A 427 20.83 2.17 8.31
CA GLN A 427 20.91 1.71 9.69
C GLN A 427 19.68 2.20 10.46
N VAL A 428 19.00 1.27 11.12
CA VAL A 428 17.94 1.53 12.09
C VAL A 428 18.56 1.57 13.49
N GLN A 429 18.07 2.46 14.34
CA GLN A 429 18.37 2.46 15.77
C GLN A 429 17.11 2.03 16.52
N PHE A 430 17.25 1.02 17.37
CA PHE A 430 16.20 0.61 18.30
C PHE A 430 16.35 1.35 19.63
N GLU A 431 15.24 1.67 20.30
CA GLU A 431 15.29 2.26 21.63
C GLU A 431 15.90 1.30 22.64
N ARG A 432 16.82 1.82 23.47
CA ARG A 432 17.42 1.07 24.59
C ARG A 432 16.45 0.84 25.75
N GLY A 433 15.19 1.25 25.62
CA GLY A 433 14.13 1.06 26.61
C GLY A 433 13.82 -0.42 26.81
N LYS A 434 14.27 -0.98 27.95
CA LYS A 434 14.05 -2.35 28.40
C LYS A 434 12.56 -2.75 28.28
N PRO A 435 12.22 -3.92 27.71
CA PRO A 435 10.84 -4.37 27.63
C PRO A 435 10.20 -4.55 29.02
N GLN A 436 8.93 -4.20 29.16
CA GLN A 436 8.22 -4.26 30.44
C GLN A 436 7.73 -5.67 30.79
N HIS A 437 7.48 -6.52 29.78
CA HIS A 437 7.09 -7.92 29.91
C HIS A 437 7.29 -8.68 28.59
N CYS A 438 7.12 -10.01 28.58
CA CYS A 438 7.34 -10.84 27.40
C CYS A 438 6.48 -10.46 26.18
N ALA A 439 5.23 -10.01 26.35
CA ALA A 439 4.43 -9.52 25.23
C ALA A 439 4.98 -8.22 24.60
N ASP A 440 5.54 -7.29 25.37
CA ASP A 440 6.24 -6.10 24.86
C ASP A 440 7.49 -6.52 24.06
N LEU A 441 8.28 -7.47 24.58
CA LEU A 441 9.40 -8.05 23.83
C LEU A 441 8.95 -8.68 22.50
N LEU A 442 7.83 -9.43 22.48
CA LEU A 442 7.31 -10.00 21.24
C LEU A 442 6.80 -8.93 20.27
N MET A 443 6.18 -7.82 20.72
CA MET A 443 5.68 -6.78 19.80
C MET A 443 6.81 -6.03 19.08
N ARG A 444 8.04 -6.13 19.57
CA ARG A 444 9.24 -5.68 18.85
C ARG A 444 9.59 -6.61 17.71
N ALA A 445 9.46 -7.92 17.91
CA ALA A 445 9.80 -8.95 16.93
C ALA A 445 8.69 -9.22 15.88
N LEU A 446 7.41 -9.28 16.26
CA LEU A 446 6.31 -9.64 15.34
C LEU A 446 6.29 -8.86 14.01
N PRO A 447 6.53 -7.52 13.98
CA PRO A 447 6.52 -6.72 12.74
C PRO A 447 7.55 -7.15 11.69
N TYR A 448 8.57 -7.90 12.11
CA TYR A 448 9.63 -8.46 11.26
C TYR A 448 9.44 -9.94 10.89
N LEU A 449 8.45 -10.63 11.48
CA LEU A 449 8.14 -12.04 11.21
C LEU A 449 7.35 -12.21 9.90
N LEU A 450 7.94 -11.76 8.79
CA LEU A 450 7.45 -11.88 7.41
C LEU A 450 7.39 -13.33 6.92
N PHE A 451 6.73 -13.54 5.78
CA PHE A 451 6.62 -14.85 5.12
C PHE A 451 7.99 -15.53 4.90
N SER A 452 9.00 -14.81 4.41
CA SER A 452 10.36 -15.36 4.31
C SER A 452 10.89 -15.76 5.69
N GLN A 453 10.89 -14.81 6.63
CA GLN A 453 11.47 -14.97 7.96
C GLN A 453 10.85 -16.09 8.81
N VAL A 454 9.63 -16.54 8.54
CA VAL A 454 9.05 -17.71 9.25
C VAL A 454 8.95 -18.95 8.37
N VAL A 455 8.67 -18.82 7.07
CA VAL A 455 8.36 -19.97 6.20
C VAL A 455 9.58 -20.50 5.44
N SER A 456 10.67 -19.72 5.28
CA SER A 456 11.88 -20.17 4.55
C SER A 456 13.01 -20.73 5.41
N PHE A 457 12.83 -20.89 6.73
CA PHE A 457 13.84 -21.52 7.59
C PHE A 457 13.95 -23.03 7.32
N GLU A 458 15.20 -23.43 7.00
CA GLU A 458 15.76 -24.76 6.72
C GLU A 458 15.11 -25.63 5.61
N GLY A 459 15.93 -25.92 4.59
CA GLY A 459 15.59 -26.81 3.48
C GLY A 459 15.74 -28.28 3.80
N ASN A 460 14.75 -28.88 4.49
CA ASN A 460 14.42 -30.31 4.34
C ASN A 460 13.03 -30.69 4.89
N THR A 461 12.39 -29.85 5.72
CA THR A 461 10.99 -30.05 6.11
C THR A 461 10.07 -29.75 4.93
N SER A 462 9.58 -30.80 4.27
CA SER A 462 8.75 -30.74 3.06
C SER A 462 7.32 -30.25 3.30
N GLU A 463 6.89 -30.15 4.56
CA GLU A 463 5.47 -30.04 4.92
C GLU A 463 5.20 -28.88 5.88
N LEU A 464 4.23 -28.03 5.54
CA LEU A 464 3.46 -27.28 6.54
C LEU A 464 2.75 -28.27 7.47
N ALA A 465 2.52 -27.87 8.72
CA ALA A 465 1.68 -28.64 9.63
C ALA A 465 0.22 -28.69 9.12
N LYS A 466 -0.62 -29.57 9.69
CA LYS A 466 -2.01 -29.80 9.25
C LYS A 466 -2.91 -28.56 9.35
N ASP A 467 -2.49 -27.53 10.09
CA ASP A 467 -3.14 -26.21 10.21
C ASP A 467 -2.77 -25.23 9.06
N GLY A 468 -1.83 -25.60 8.19
CA GLY A 468 -1.32 -24.76 7.10
C GLY A 468 -0.28 -23.73 7.55
N LEU A 469 0.26 -23.84 8.77
CA LEU A 469 1.27 -22.94 9.31
C LEU A 469 2.65 -23.63 9.49
N PRO A 470 3.75 -22.87 9.59
CA PRO A 470 5.07 -23.35 10.05
C PRO A 470 5.03 -24.06 11.40
N GLY A 471 6.04 -24.86 11.71
CA GLY A 471 6.20 -25.51 13.02
C GLY A 471 6.60 -24.52 14.12
N GLU A 472 6.39 -24.86 15.40
CA GLU A 472 6.77 -24.02 16.57
C GLU A 472 8.24 -23.59 16.49
N GLU A 473 9.12 -24.52 16.12
CA GLU A 473 10.55 -24.27 15.92
C GLU A 473 10.84 -23.14 14.92
N GLN A 474 10.08 -23.05 13.84
CA GLN A 474 10.34 -22.04 12.80
C GLN A 474 9.98 -20.64 13.31
N TYR A 475 8.95 -20.51 14.17
CA TYR A 475 8.69 -19.26 14.90
C TYR A 475 9.76 -18.99 15.96
N ASN A 476 10.20 -20.00 16.72
CA ASN A 476 11.26 -19.83 17.72
C ASN A 476 12.57 -19.33 17.09
N GLN A 477 13.00 -19.93 15.98
CA GLN A 477 14.18 -19.53 15.22
C GLN A 477 14.02 -18.14 14.58
N ALA A 478 12.86 -17.82 14.01
CA ALA A 478 12.56 -16.52 13.44
C ALA A 478 12.61 -15.40 14.50
N ILE A 479 11.93 -15.58 15.64
CA ILE A 479 11.94 -14.65 16.78
C ILE A 479 13.37 -14.48 17.31
N CYS A 480 14.13 -15.56 17.48
CA CYS A 480 15.53 -15.49 17.90
C CYS A 480 16.40 -14.72 16.90
N THR A 481 16.16 -14.84 15.60
CA THR A 481 16.94 -14.16 14.55
C THR A 481 16.63 -12.67 14.53
N VAL A 482 15.35 -12.30 14.51
CA VAL A 482 14.89 -10.90 14.58
C VAL A 482 15.40 -10.20 15.85
N LEU A 483 15.34 -10.86 17.02
CA LEU A 483 15.84 -10.28 18.26
C LEU A 483 17.37 -10.13 18.27
N LYS A 484 18.14 -10.97 17.56
CA LYS A 484 19.59 -10.79 17.35
C LYS A 484 19.89 -9.59 16.46
N ASP A 485 19.14 -9.42 15.38
CA ASP A 485 19.27 -8.26 14.47
C ASP A 485 18.94 -6.93 15.18
N MET A 486 18.11 -6.97 16.23
CA MET A 486 17.84 -5.84 17.13
C MET A 486 18.91 -5.62 18.21
N GLY A 487 19.93 -6.47 18.28
CA GLY A 487 21.03 -6.39 19.25
C GLY A 487 20.80 -7.13 20.58
N PHE A 488 19.67 -7.80 20.78
CA PHE A 488 19.45 -8.67 21.94
C PHE A 488 20.26 -9.97 21.80
N GLN A 489 20.42 -10.71 22.91
CA GLN A 489 21.17 -11.98 22.93
C GLN A 489 20.26 -13.17 23.31
N PRO A 490 19.32 -13.58 22.42
CA PRO A 490 18.47 -14.75 22.66
C PRO A 490 19.21 -16.06 22.42
N VAL A 491 19.03 -16.97 23.37
CA VAL A 491 19.50 -18.35 23.36
C VAL A 491 18.28 -19.27 23.27
N SER A 492 18.24 -20.15 22.28
CA SER A 492 17.29 -21.26 22.25
C SER A 492 17.92 -22.49 22.90
N THR A 493 17.29 -23.05 23.93
CA THR A 493 17.97 -23.97 24.86
C THR A 493 17.59 -25.44 24.68
N LYS A 494 17.51 -25.91 23.43
CA LYS A 494 17.34 -27.34 23.10
C LYS A 494 18.42 -28.29 23.66
N ARG A 495 19.49 -27.75 24.26
CA ARG A 495 20.54 -28.48 25.00
C ARG A 495 21.05 -27.64 26.20
N SER A 496 20.26 -27.50 27.26
CA SER A 496 20.76 -26.92 28.53
C SER A 496 21.67 -27.89 29.29
N ARG A 497 22.28 -27.41 30.39
CA ARG A 497 23.00 -28.26 31.36
C ARG A 497 21.99 -28.87 32.35
N LYS A 498 22.34 -30.01 32.95
CA LYS A 498 21.47 -30.71 33.93
C LYS A 498 21.00 -29.75 35.04
N GLY A 499 19.69 -29.48 35.08
CA GLY A 499 19.02 -28.73 36.16
C GLY A 499 18.63 -27.28 35.87
N GLU A 500 18.83 -26.79 34.64
CA GLU A 500 18.53 -25.41 34.22
C GLU A 500 17.16 -25.23 33.51
N GLY A 501 16.59 -26.32 32.97
CA GLY A 501 15.39 -26.28 32.12
C GLY A 501 15.73 -26.03 30.65
N ASN A 502 14.81 -26.37 29.73
CA ASN A 502 15.01 -26.21 28.28
C ASN A 502 13.96 -25.23 27.67
N PRO A 503 13.91 -23.94 28.08
CA PRO A 503 13.06 -22.97 27.40
C PRO A 503 13.40 -22.79 25.91
N ASP A 504 12.35 -22.69 25.10
CA ASP A 504 12.44 -22.43 23.66
C ASP A 504 13.22 -21.17 23.32
N ILE A 505 12.98 -20.08 24.05
CA ILE A 505 13.76 -18.83 23.96
C ILE A 505 13.99 -18.27 25.37
N ALA A 506 15.25 -18.01 25.70
CA ALA A 506 15.66 -17.30 26.92
C ALA A 506 16.66 -16.18 26.59
N LEU A 507 16.58 -15.07 27.30
CA LEU A 507 17.45 -13.90 27.13
C LEU A 507 17.47 -13.03 28.39
N GLU A 508 18.51 -12.22 28.54
CA GLU A 508 18.67 -11.31 29.67
C GLU A 508 18.74 -9.85 29.18
N ILE A 509 17.92 -8.98 29.74
CA ILE A 509 17.84 -7.55 29.35
C ILE A 509 17.84 -6.70 30.62
N GLY A 510 18.89 -5.89 30.80
CA GLY A 510 19.04 -4.99 31.94
C GLY A 510 18.91 -5.72 33.29
N GLY A 511 19.65 -6.82 33.46
CA GLY A 511 19.67 -7.64 34.68
C GLY A 511 18.44 -8.53 34.90
N GLU A 512 17.51 -8.64 33.94
CA GLU A 512 16.30 -9.45 34.07
C GLU A 512 16.21 -10.52 32.99
N ARG A 513 15.95 -11.76 33.43
CA ARG A 513 15.76 -12.93 32.56
C ARG A 513 14.31 -13.01 32.08
N PHE A 514 14.15 -13.04 30.76
CA PHE A 514 12.91 -13.27 30.02
C PHE A 514 12.92 -14.70 29.47
N VAL A 515 11.78 -15.39 29.56
CA VAL A 515 11.57 -16.73 29.00
C VAL A 515 10.25 -16.79 28.22
N LEU A 516 10.32 -17.37 27.02
CA LEU A 516 9.19 -17.64 26.13
C LEU A 516 9.16 -19.14 25.81
N GLU A 517 7.97 -19.73 25.90
CA GLU A 517 7.63 -21.09 25.46
C GLU A 517 6.69 -21.00 24.25
N GLY A 518 6.97 -21.70 23.15
CA GLY A 518 6.15 -21.70 21.93
C GLY A 518 5.34 -22.98 21.78
N VAL A 519 4.03 -22.86 21.56
CA VAL A 519 3.13 -24.02 21.39
C VAL A 519 2.06 -23.77 20.33
N LYS A 520 1.64 -24.82 19.62
CA LYS A 520 0.46 -24.77 18.75
C LYS A 520 -0.84 -24.66 19.56
N LEU A 521 -1.85 -24.05 18.95
CA LEU A 521 -3.22 -23.95 19.49
C LEU A 521 -3.81 -25.31 19.90
N ASN A 522 -3.47 -26.37 19.15
CA ASN A 522 -3.89 -27.75 19.42
C ASN A 522 -2.90 -28.55 20.30
N GLY A 523 -1.80 -27.93 20.74
CA GLY A 523 -0.76 -28.55 21.57
C GLY A 523 -1.08 -28.64 23.06
N ASN A 524 -0.26 -29.42 23.77
CA ASN A 524 -0.36 -29.67 25.21
C ASN A 524 0.31 -28.55 26.03
N ILE A 525 -0.46 -27.49 26.32
CA ILE A 525 -0.01 -26.36 27.15
C ILE A 525 0.59 -26.78 28.50
N THR A 526 0.08 -27.86 29.10
CA THR A 526 0.43 -28.31 30.45
C THR A 526 1.93 -28.62 30.63
N GLU A 527 2.59 -29.05 29.55
CA GLU A 527 4.01 -29.43 29.55
C GLU A 527 4.93 -28.19 29.51
N HIS A 528 4.58 -27.21 28.66
CA HIS A 528 5.26 -25.93 28.58
C HIS A 528 5.10 -25.06 29.85
N LEU A 529 4.02 -25.26 30.62
CA LEU A 529 3.85 -24.62 31.93
C LEU A 529 4.75 -25.21 33.04
N SER A 530 5.74 -26.05 32.69
CA SER A 530 6.68 -26.61 33.66
C SER A 530 7.50 -25.53 34.41
N LYS A 531 7.49 -25.63 35.74
CA LYS A 531 8.25 -24.75 36.65
C LYS A 531 9.78 -24.81 36.42
N THR A 532 10.31 -25.82 35.71
CA THR A 532 11.74 -25.94 35.44
C THR A 532 12.23 -24.98 34.36
N ASN A 533 11.47 -24.74 33.29
CA ASN A 533 11.91 -23.90 32.18
C ASN A 533 11.87 -22.41 32.55
N TYR A 534 10.87 -22.03 33.34
CA TYR A 534 10.72 -20.69 33.91
C TYR A 534 11.55 -20.44 35.19
N LYS A 535 12.50 -21.32 35.53
CA LYS A 535 13.35 -21.19 36.71
C LYS A 535 14.21 -19.93 36.60
N ASN A 536 14.26 -19.15 37.68
CA ASN A 536 14.96 -17.86 37.79
C ASN A 536 14.52 -16.77 36.77
N ALA A 537 13.46 -16.99 35.98
CA ALA A 537 12.93 -15.99 35.06
C ALA A 537 12.01 -15.00 35.79
N LYS A 538 12.27 -13.70 35.65
CA LYS A 538 11.38 -12.64 36.16
C LYS A 538 10.19 -12.42 35.23
N HIS A 539 10.42 -12.51 33.92
CA HIS A 539 9.38 -12.45 32.90
C HIS A 539 9.20 -13.81 32.25
N LYS A 540 7.94 -14.27 32.25
CA LYS A 540 7.55 -15.61 31.82
C LYS A 540 6.37 -15.49 30.88
N ALA A 541 6.45 -16.13 29.72
CA ALA A 541 5.30 -16.25 28.83
C ALA A 541 5.21 -17.60 28.14
N LEU A 542 3.96 -17.95 27.83
CA LEU A 542 3.58 -18.98 26.88
C LEU A 542 2.95 -18.28 25.68
N TYR A 543 3.51 -18.48 24.49
CA TYR A 543 2.95 -17.94 23.26
C TYR A 543 2.37 -19.07 22.40
N ILE A 544 1.13 -18.88 21.96
CA ILE A 544 0.29 -19.91 21.34
C ILE A 544 0.06 -19.54 19.88
N ILE A 545 0.48 -20.38 18.92
CA ILE A 545 0.34 -20.13 17.48
C ILE A 545 -0.87 -20.88 16.92
N GLY A 546 -1.75 -20.20 16.17
CA GLY A 546 -2.88 -20.85 15.51
C GLY A 546 -3.46 -20.04 14.33
N ASN A 547 -4.37 -20.66 13.59
CA ASN A 547 -5.04 -20.08 12.41
C ASN A 547 -6.52 -19.70 12.67
N ASP A 548 -7.02 -19.92 13.89
CA ASP A 548 -8.42 -19.72 14.31
C ASP A 548 -8.45 -18.74 15.48
N SER A 549 -9.08 -17.57 15.28
CA SER A 549 -9.06 -16.46 16.24
C SER A 549 -10.05 -16.63 17.38
N GLU A 550 -11.11 -17.42 17.19
CA GLU A 550 -12.12 -17.68 18.22
C GLU A 550 -11.62 -18.76 19.19
N ARG A 551 -11.08 -19.87 18.65
CA ARG A 551 -10.38 -20.89 19.44
C ARG A 551 -9.16 -20.32 20.14
N MET A 552 -8.42 -19.39 19.51
CA MET A 552 -7.31 -18.72 20.18
C MET A 552 -7.79 -17.90 21.38
N LEU A 553 -8.82 -17.06 21.20
CA LEU A 553 -9.38 -16.27 22.29
C LEU A 553 -9.89 -17.16 23.45
N ASP A 554 -10.56 -18.27 23.13
CA ASP A 554 -11.03 -19.25 24.11
C ASP A 554 -9.87 -19.95 24.85
N LYS A 555 -8.85 -20.42 24.13
CA LYS A 555 -7.66 -21.07 24.71
C LYS A 555 -6.90 -20.10 25.63
N VAL A 556 -6.68 -18.85 25.19
CA VAL A 556 -6.01 -17.80 26.00
C VAL A 556 -6.83 -17.47 27.25
N LYS A 557 -8.16 -17.30 27.13
CA LYS A 557 -9.04 -17.08 28.28
C LYS A 557 -9.01 -18.23 29.29
N LYS A 558 -9.13 -19.48 28.82
CA LYS A 558 -9.18 -20.69 29.65
C LYS A 558 -7.85 -21.09 30.28
N THR A 559 -6.72 -20.68 29.69
CA THR A 559 -5.39 -20.99 30.26
C THR A 559 -5.19 -20.25 31.58
N THR A 560 -5.03 -20.98 32.67
CA THR A 560 -4.77 -20.46 34.02
C THR A 560 -3.30 -20.67 34.39
N ALA A 561 -2.56 -19.58 34.54
CA ALA A 561 -1.20 -19.59 35.07
C ALA A 561 -0.96 -18.28 35.85
N ASP A 562 -0.68 -18.39 37.14
CA ASP A 562 -0.66 -17.22 38.04
C ASP A 562 0.62 -16.37 37.93
N ASP A 563 1.67 -16.89 37.28
CA ASP A 563 2.93 -16.19 37.05
C ASP A 563 3.43 -16.16 35.60
N VAL A 564 2.65 -16.64 34.63
CA VAL A 564 2.99 -16.68 33.20
C VAL A 564 2.00 -15.84 32.37
N GLN A 565 2.51 -14.95 31.51
CA GLN A 565 1.70 -14.19 30.55
C GLN A 565 1.32 -15.08 29.36
N VAL A 566 0.04 -15.14 28.99
CA VAL A 566 -0.44 -16.00 27.90
C VAL A 566 -0.72 -15.15 26.65
N ILE A 567 -0.10 -15.52 25.53
CA ILE A 567 -0.02 -14.68 24.32
C ILE A 567 -0.46 -15.50 23.10
N GLY A 568 -1.72 -15.33 22.68
CA GLY A 568 -2.23 -15.93 21.46
C GLY A 568 -1.79 -15.15 20.21
N LEU A 569 -1.10 -15.82 19.29
CA LEU A 569 -0.67 -15.30 17.99
C LEU A 569 -1.47 -15.97 16.87
N VAL A 570 -2.24 -15.17 16.14
CA VAL A 570 -2.97 -15.60 14.95
C VAL A 570 -2.38 -14.90 13.73
N PRO A 571 -1.29 -15.43 13.15
CA PRO A 571 -0.79 -14.95 11.86
C PRO A 571 -1.90 -15.05 10.80
N ASN A 572 -2.02 -14.04 9.96
CA ASN A 572 -2.62 -14.27 8.66
C ASN A 572 -1.72 -15.24 7.87
N ILE A 573 -2.29 -16.04 6.96
CA ILE A 573 -1.57 -17.13 6.29
C ILE A 573 -0.34 -16.67 5.48
N ALA A 574 -0.31 -15.38 5.14
CA ALA A 574 0.74 -14.71 4.41
C ALA A 574 1.83 -14.09 5.29
N HIS A 575 1.66 -14.10 6.62
CA HIS A 575 2.57 -13.45 7.57
C HIS A 575 2.80 -11.96 7.24
N THR A 576 1.76 -11.27 6.73
CA THR A 576 1.73 -9.82 6.52
C THR A 576 1.10 -9.06 7.69
N GLY A 577 0.56 -9.78 8.68
CA GLY A 577 0.08 -9.26 9.96
C GLY A 577 -0.41 -10.38 10.90
N TYR A 578 -0.50 -10.06 12.19
CA TYR A 578 -0.91 -10.96 13.27
C TYR A 578 -2.08 -10.36 14.06
N THR A 579 -3.15 -11.12 14.32
CA THR A 579 -4.05 -10.80 15.45
C THR A 579 -3.43 -11.35 16.73
N VAL A 580 -3.27 -10.49 17.73
CA VAL A 580 -2.63 -10.79 19.01
C VAL A 580 -3.68 -10.76 20.12
N HIS A 581 -3.66 -11.76 20.99
CA HIS A 581 -4.51 -11.91 22.17
C HIS A 581 -3.61 -12.00 23.41
N VAL A 582 -3.64 -11.03 24.33
CA VAL A 582 -2.77 -11.02 25.53
C VAL A 582 -3.61 -11.11 26.80
N LYS A 583 -3.34 -12.13 27.61
CA LYS A 583 -3.82 -12.25 28.99
C LYS A 583 -2.63 -12.08 29.92
N SER A 584 -2.62 -10.95 30.64
CA SER A 584 -1.53 -10.57 31.54
C SER A 584 -1.64 -11.26 32.90
N LYS A 585 -0.48 -11.37 33.58
CA LYS A 585 -0.36 -11.99 34.91
C LYS A 585 -1.38 -11.38 35.89
N GLY A 586 -2.18 -12.23 36.54
CA GLY A 586 -3.21 -11.82 37.51
C GLY A 586 -4.45 -11.12 36.93
N ILE A 587 -4.48 -10.79 35.64
CA ILE A 587 -5.56 -10.05 35.00
C ILE A 587 -6.57 -11.02 34.35
N LYS A 588 -7.87 -10.81 34.63
CA LYS A 588 -8.96 -11.66 34.11
C LYS A 588 -9.39 -11.29 32.67
N SER A 589 -9.19 -10.05 32.25
CA SER A 589 -9.46 -9.60 30.88
C SER A 589 -8.42 -10.16 29.90
N THR A 590 -8.73 -10.10 28.60
CA THR A 590 -7.83 -10.51 27.53
C THR A 590 -7.89 -9.45 26.45
N ASN A 591 -6.76 -8.79 26.21
CA ASN A 591 -6.64 -7.69 25.26
C ASN A 591 -6.47 -8.26 23.85
N LYS A 592 -7.25 -7.78 22.87
CA LYS A 592 -7.17 -8.21 21.46
C LYS A 592 -6.81 -7.02 20.59
N PHE A 593 -5.82 -7.18 19.71
CA PHE A 593 -5.38 -6.17 18.76
C PHE A 593 -4.73 -6.80 17.52
N THR A 594 -4.34 -5.99 16.55
CA THR A 594 -3.65 -6.42 15.32
C THR A 594 -2.29 -5.73 15.22
N VAL A 595 -1.30 -6.44 14.68
CA VAL A 595 0.05 -5.93 14.37
C VAL A 595 0.35 -6.23 12.91
N ASP A 596 0.57 -5.20 12.09
CA ASP A 596 0.99 -5.35 10.69
C ASP A 596 2.49 -5.70 10.61
N CYS A 597 2.89 -6.51 9.64
CA CYS A 597 4.30 -6.84 9.39
C CYS A 597 4.97 -5.80 8.50
N ASP A 598 5.00 -4.56 8.95
CA ASP A 598 5.53 -3.39 8.24
C ASP A 598 7.01 -3.08 8.53
N LEU A 599 7.71 -3.98 9.23
CA LEU A 599 9.09 -3.82 9.70
C LEU A 599 9.30 -2.70 10.75
N VAL A 600 8.25 -2.31 11.49
CA VAL A 600 8.36 -1.31 12.58
C VAL A 600 8.21 -1.97 13.95
N ALA A 601 9.32 -2.14 14.68
CA ALA A 601 9.32 -2.67 16.04
C ALA A 601 8.51 -1.77 16.99
N ARG A 602 7.62 -2.37 17.78
CA ARG A 602 6.71 -1.65 18.69
C ARG A 602 6.90 -2.06 20.14
N ARG A 603 6.84 -1.07 21.05
CA ARG A 603 6.57 -1.28 22.47
C ARG A 603 5.07 -1.45 22.68
N LEU A 604 4.72 -2.45 23.49
CA LEU A 604 3.35 -2.63 23.98
C LEU A 604 3.20 -1.94 25.34
N VAL A 605 2.21 -1.06 25.47
CA VAL A 605 1.73 -0.56 26.76
C VAL A 605 0.32 -1.12 26.98
N LEU A 606 0.12 -1.81 28.09
CA LEU A 606 -1.18 -2.33 28.48
C LEU A 606 -1.74 -1.45 29.59
N LYS A 607 -2.80 -0.69 29.29
CA LYS A 607 -3.50 0.17 30.25
C LYS A 607 -4.59 -0.60 31.01
N ASP A 608 -4.94 -0.12 32.19
CA ASP A 608 -5.94 -0.75 33.08
C ASP A 608 -7.37 -0.69 32.51
N ASP A 609 -7.62 0.18 31.53
CA ASP A 609 -8.88 0.22 30.75
C ASP A 609 -9.02 -0.92 29.74
N GLY A 610 -8.00 -1.78 29.61
CA GLY A 610 -7.97 -2.90 28.67
C GLY A 610 -7.61 -2.51 27.23
N LYS A 611 -7.22 -1.26 26.97
CA LYS A 611 -6.77 -0.83 25.64
C LYS A 611 -5.25 -1.00 25.50
N PRO A 612 -4.78 -1.82 24.53
CA PRO A 612 -3.37 -1.92 24.21
C PRO A 612 -2.94 -0.74 23.35
N GLU A 613 -1.85 -0.07 23.73
CA GLU A 613 -1.19 0.92 22.88
C GLU A 613 0.11 0.36 22.31
N LEU A 614 0.37 0.69 21.04
CA LEU A 614 1.57 0.28 20.31
C LEU A 614 2.35 1.52 19.90
N HIS A 615 3.46 1.75 20.59
CA HIS A 615 4.36 2.89 20.34
C HIS A 615 5.58 2.39 19.58
N SER A 616 6.04 3.12 18.56
CA SER A 616 7.28 2.73 17.85
C SER A 616 8.49 2.80 18.78
N VAL A 617 9.40 1.82 18.66
CA VAL A 617 10.68 1.80 19.38
C VAL A 617 11.87 1.72 18.45
N GLN A 618 11.76 2.30 17.26
CA GLN A 618 12.88 2.42 16.34
C GLN A 618 12.84 3.73 15.55
N SER A 619 14.01 4.18 15.08
CA SER A 619 14.18 5.37 14.26
C SER A 619 15.22 5.14 13.16
N LEU A 620 15.27 6.04 12.19
CA LEU A 620 16.46 6.17 11.35
C LEU A 620 17.66 6.50 12.26
N LYS A 621 18.76 5.77 12.10
CA LYS A 621 20.06 6.09 12.73
C LYS A 621 20.93 6.86 11.75
N SER A 622 21.08 6.30 10.56
CA SER A 622 21.84 6.85 9.44
C SER A 622 21.41 6.17 8.16
N ILE A 623 21.46 6.90 7.06
CA ILE A 623 21.41 6.35 5.71
C ILE A 623 22.45 7.12 4.90
N ASN A 624 23.13 6.45 3.98
CA ASN A 624 23.82 7.15 2.92
C ASN A 624 22.72 7.81 2.07
N LEU A 625 22.55 9.12 2.26
CA LEU A 625 22.07 9.93 1.15
C LEU A 625 22.99 9.63 -0.05
N PRO A 626 22.49 9.67 -1.29
CA PRO A 626 23.43 9.84 -2.39
C PRO A 626 24.33 11.04 -2.06
N PRO A 627 25.60 11.09 -2.52
CA PRO A 627 26.24 12.39 -2.63
C PRO A 627 25.22 13.29 -3.32
N LYS A 628 24.95 14.50 -2.79
CA LYS A 628 24.05 15.42 -3.47
C LYS A 628 24.52 15.43 -4.91
N ALA A 629 23.64 15.00 -5.83
CA ALA A 629 23.87 15.38 -7.20
C ALA A 629 23.99 16.89 -7.15
N GLU A 630 25.01 17.44 -7.79
CA GLU A 630 25.00 18.84 -8.17
C GLU A 630 24.00 18.96 -9.32
N THR A 631 22.72 18.71 -8.98
CA THR A 631 21.64 19.60 -9.36
C THR A 631 22.06 20.98 -8.89
N SER A 632 22.86 21.63 -9.72
CA SER A 632 22.80 23.05 -10.00
C SER A 632 21.39 23.42 -10.49
N GLN A 633 20.40 23.23 -9.61
CA GLN A 633 19.56 24.36 -9.31
C GLN A 633 20.53 25.38 -8.69
N PRO A 634 20.85 26.48 -9.40
CA PRO A 634 21.69 27.52 -8.82
C PRO A 634 21.07 28.01 -7.51
N ALA A 635 21.89 28.61 -6.64
CA ALA A 635 21.35 29.25 -5.44
C ALA A 635 20.40 30.35 -5.90
N LYS A 636 19.08 30.10 -5.83
CA LYS A 636 18.08 30.88 -6.56
C LYS A 636 18.20 32.34 -6.16
N THR A 637 18.74 33.16 -7.07
CA THR A 637 19.13 34.54 -6.76
C THR A 637 17.88 35.39 -6.62
N GLU A 638 17.39 35.52 -5.39
CA GLU A 638 16.16 36.30 -5.11
C GLU A 638 16.49 37.80 -5.15
N MET A 639 16.38 38.38 -6.35
CA MET A 639 16.31 39.83 -6.51
C MET A 639 14.96 40.31 -5.96
N VAL A 640 15.00 41.07 -4.87
CA VAL A 640 13.82 41.66 -4.25
C VAL A 640 13.99 43.17 -4.22
N TRP A 641 13.08 43.88 -4.88
CA TRP A 641 12.98 45.33 -4.72
C TRP A 641 12.45 45.62 -3.32
N VAL A 642 13.17 46.44 -2.56
CA VAL A 642 12.79 46.82 -1.19
C VAL A 642 13.00 48.31 -0.96
N ARG A 643 12.12 48.89 -0.15
CA ARG A 643 12.21 50.31 0.21
C ARG A 643 13.33 50.59 1.22
N GLU A 644 13.55 49.68 2.16
CA GLU A 644 14.59 49.77 3.18
C GLU A 644 15.02 48.37 3.64
N LEU A 645 16.24 48.24 4.13
CA LEU A 645 16.80 47.02 4.72
C LEU A 645 17.37 47.40 6.09
N LYS A 646 16.98 46.66 7.13
CA LYS A 646 17.37 46.92 8.52
C LYS A 646 18.10 45.73 9.11
N GLU A 647 19.29 45.96 9.63
CA GLU A 647 20.04 44.97 10.40
C GLU A 647 19.48 44.87 11.83
N GLU A 648 19.17 43.66 12.28
CA GLU A 648 18.81 43.34 13.66
C GLU A 648 19.52 42.05 14.08
N ASN A 649 20.30 42.11 15.18
CA ASN A 649 21.05 40.96 15.72
C ASN A 649 22.04 40.30 14.74
N GLY A 650 22.51 41.02 13.72
CA GLY A 650 23.37 40.48 12.64
C GLY A 650 22.61 39.85 11.47
N GLU A 651 21.28 39.88 11.48
CA GLU A 651 20.44 39.46 10.35
C GLU A 651 19.80 40.68 9.66
N TYR A 652 19.80 40.68 8.33
CA TYR A 652 19.22 41.74 7.50
C TYR A 652 17.75 41.46 7.19
N LYS A 653 16.83 42.32 7.64
CA LYS A 653 15.38 42.21 7.47
C LYS A 653 14.84 43.26 6.50
N LEU A 654 13.98 42.85 5.59
CA LEU A 654 13.32 43.73 4.61
C LEU A 654 12.31 44.64 5.34
N VAL A 655 12.29 45.94 5.03
CA VAL A 655 11.42 46.93 5.67
C VAL A 655 10.63 47.75 4.63
N GLY A 656 9.31 47.84 4.85
CA GLY A 656 8.36 48.47 3.92
C GLY A 656 7.85 47.49 2.87
N ASN A 657 7.35 48.02 1.75
CA ASN A 657 6.89 47.21 0.63
C ASN A 657 8.09 46.50 -0.02
N ALA A 658 7.91 45.22 -0.33
CA ALA A 658 8.87 44.38 -1.03
C ALA A 658 8.20 43.76 -2.27
N LEU A 659 8.88 43.75 -3.41
CA LEU A 659 8.42 43.12 -4.65
C LEU A 659 9.49 42.15 -5.17
N PRO A 660 9.20 40.84 -5.25
CA PRO A 660 10.14 39.87 -5.85
C PRO A 660 10.19 40.06 -7.37
N ILE A 661 11.39 39.93 -7.95
CA ILE A 661 11.62 39.99 -9.39
C ILE A 661 11.94 38.58 -9.89
N GLU A 662 11.22 38.11 -10.91
CA GLU A 662 11.48 36.78 -11.47
C GLU A 662 12.79 36.73 -12.26
N PRO A 663 13.59 35.65 -12.15
CA PRO A 663 14.85 35.48 -12.86
C PRO A 663 14.62 35.10 -14.34
N MET A 664 14.23 36.09 -15.14
CA MET A 664 14.19 36.03 -16.61
C MET A 664 15.03 37.16 -17.21
N PRO A 665 15.43 37.08 -18.50
CA PRO A 665 16.19 38.14 -19.18
C PRO A 665 15.29 39.35 -19.50
N VAL A 666 14.85 40.08 -18.47
CA VAL A 666 13.90 41.19 -18.62
C VAL A 666 14.60 42.38 -19.29
N ASN A 667 14.08 42.76 -20.46
CA ASN A 667 14.43 44.01 -21.11
C ASN A 667 14.19 45.18 -20.14
N ILE A 668 15.23 45.96 -19.81
CA ILE A 668 15.15 47.07 -18.84
C ILE A 668 14.11 48.13 -19.26
N GLY A 669 13.82 48.27 -20.57
CA GLY A 669 12.73 49.09 -21.07
C GLY A 669 11.33 48.57 -20.70
N PHE A 670 11.15 47.26 -20.62
CA PHE A 670 9.91 46.62 -20.13
C PHE A 670 9.79 46.79 -18.61
N LEU A 671 10.85 46.51 -17.84
CA LEU A 671 10.82 46.70 -16.38
C LEU A 671 10.49 48.15 -16.00
N LYS A 672 11.12 49.13 -16.67
CA LYS A 672 10.81 50.56 -16.50
C LYS A 672 9.41 50.95 -16.97
N LYS A 673 8.79 50.19 -17.87
CA LYS A 673 7.41 50.41 -18.31
C LYS A 673 6.42 49.89 -17.27
N VAL A 674 6.61 48.67 -16.76
CA VAL A 674 5.78 48.08 -15.69
C VAL A 674 5.82 48.94 -14.43
N ILE A 675 7.02 49.32 -13.97
CA ILE A 675 7.19 50.20 -12.79
C ILE A 675 6.49 51.57 -12.99
N LYS A 676 6.41 52.06 -14.23
CA LYS A 676 5.70 53.30 -14.58
C LYS A 676 4.18 53.11 -14.69
N GLU A 677 3.71 51.92 -15.03
CA GLU A 677 2.30 51.57 -15.11
C GLU A 677 1.67 51.34 -13.73
N GLU A 678 2.47 51.15 -12.67
CA GLU A 678 2.05 51.12 -11.26
C GLU A 678 2.20 52.46 -10.50
N GLU A 679 2.43 53.60 -11.18
CA GLU A 679 2.64 54.92 -10.53
C GLU A 679 1.38 55.51 -9.85
N GLN A 680 1.01 54.99 -8.68
CA GLN A 680 0.22 55.72 -7.66
C GLN A 680 0.97 55.91 -6.32
N LEU A 681 2.19 55.41 -6.17
CA LEU A 681 3.00 55.59 -4.95
C LEU A 681 4.35 56.25 -5.26
N THR A 682 4.46 57.56 -4.99
CA THR A 682 5.74 58.25 -4.84
C THR A 682 6.59 57.57 -3.74
N PRO A 683 7.91 57.41 -3.92
CA PRO A 683 8.80 58.47 -4.40
C PRO A 683 9.58 58.18 -5.69
N ALA A 684 10.24 59.22 -6.21
CA ALA A 684 11.04 59.16 -7.44
C ALA A 684 12.13 58.07 -7.44
N ALA A 685 12.40 57.52 -8.63
CA ALA A 685 13.34 56.42 -8.87
C ALA A 685 14.77 56.64 -8.35
N SER A 686 15.18 57.89 -8.12
CA SER A 686 16.47 58.24 -7.50
C SER A 686 16.58 57.95 -5.99
N LYS A 687 15.51 57.44 -5.37
CA LYS A 687 15.52 56.95 -3.97
C LYS A 687 15.45 55.42 -3.85
N LEU A 688 15.56 54.70 -4.97
CA LEU A 688 15.52 53.23 -4.98
C LEU A 688 16.92 52.67 -4.81
N ARG A 689 17.08 51.76 -3.84
CA ARG A 689 18.30 50.99 -3.59
C ARG A 689 18.03 49.56 -4.07
N ILE A 690 18.94 48.98 -4.85
CA ILE A 690 18.81 47.61 -5.35
C ILE A 690 19.76 46.73 -4.55
N PHE A 691 19.26 45.58 -4.10
CA PHE A 691 20.03 44.62 -3.32
C PHE A 691 19.93 43.23 -3.95
N HIS A 692 21.01 42.46 -3.83
CA HIS A 692 21.05 41.05 -4.21
C HIS A 692 21.61 40.21 -3.05
N LEU A 693 21.14 38.97 -2.93
CA LEU A 693 21.51 38.06 -1.85
C LEU A 693 22.60 37.09 -2.33
N THR A 694 23.81 37.24 -1.81
CA THR A 694 24.98 36.44 -2.17
C THR A 694 25.57 35.81 -0.91
N GLU A 695 25.72 34.48 -0.89
CA GLU A 695 26.24 33.70 0.25
C GLU A 695 25.51 33.95 1.59
N GLY A 696 24.24 34.39 1.55
CA GLY A 696 23.44 34.73 2.73
C GLY A 696 23.54 36.20 3.18
N MET A 697 24.35 37.02 2.52
CA MET A 697 24.53 38.45 2.79
C MET A 697 23.87 39.29 1.69
N TRP A 698 23.08 40.30 2.09
CA TRP A 698 22.53 41.28 1.14
C TRP A 698 23.59 42.33 0.77
N GLN A 699 23.80 42.55 -0.52
CA GLN A 699 24.75 43.53 -1.04
C GLN A 699 24.05 44.57 -1.91
N GLU A 700 24.34 45.85 -1.69
CA GLU A 700 23.76 46.99 -2.42
C GLU A 700 24.51 47.29 -3.71
N GLU A 701 23.78 47.53 -4.81
CA GLU A 701 24.35 47.87 -6.11
C GLU A 701 24.42 49.39 -6.32
N GLU A 702 25.43 50.07 -5.73
CA GLU A 702 25.50 51.54 -5.73
C GLU A 702 25.58 52.21 -7.12
N LYS A 703 26.20 51.56 -8.14
CA LYS A 703 26.56 52.22 -9.42
C LYS A 703 26.57 51.30 -10.64
N MET A 704 25.51 51.34 -11.46
CA MET A 704 25.61 50.97 -12.88
C MET A 704 26.57 51.93 -13.61
N ARG A 705 27.81 51.49 -13.86
CA ARG A 705 28.81 52.27 -14.63
C ARG A 705 28.71 51.96 -16.13
N ALA A 706 28.21 52.91 -16.91
CA ALA A 706 28.31 52.86 -18.37
C ALA A 706 29.53 53.65 -18.87
N ALA A 707 30.37 52.99 -19.67
CA ALA A 707 31.23 53.64 -20.65
C ALA A 707 31.35 52.69 -21.86
N LEU A 708 30.84 53.11 -23.02
CA LEU A 708 30.92 52.33 -24.25
C LEU A 708 32.39 52.16 -24.65
N ARG A 709 32.88 50.91 -24.72
CA ARG A 709 34.14 50.65 -25.43
C ARG A 709 33.90 50.76 -26.94
N PRO A 710 34.83 51.36 -27.71
CA PRO A 710 34.79 51.25 -29.16
C PRO A 710 35.08 49.81 -29.60
N SER A 711 34.52 49.46 -30.76
CA SER A 711 34.86 48.36 -31.68
C SER A 711 36.04 47.43 -31.33
N THR A 712 35.83 46.11 -31.42
CA THR A 712 36.21 45.33 -32.64
C THR A 712 35.78 43.85 -32.63
N GLU A 713 35.40 43.27 -31.49
CA GLU A 713 35.25 41.81 -31.36
C GLU A 713 33.78 41.32 -31.40
N GLU A 714 33.49 40.36 -32.30
CA GLU A 714 32.20 39.67 -32.39
C GLU A 714 32.10 38.55 -31.36
N THR A 715 31.63 38.85 -30.14
CA THR A 715 31.16 37.80 -29.21
C THR A 715 30.15 38.35 -28.19
N PRO A 716 28.95 37.75 -28.04
CA PRO A 716 28.00 38.16 -27.02
C PRO A 716 28.37 37.56 -25.66
N TYR A 717 28.52 38.39 -24.63
CA TYR A 717 28.67 37.94 -23.25
C TYR A 717 27.78 38.74 -22.29
N GLY A 718 26.75 38.07 -21.79
CA GLY A 718 26.22 38.30 -20.45
C GLY A 718 26.63 37.12 -19.56
N TYR A 719 26.72 37.35 -18.25
CA TYR A 719 27.03 36.30 -17.29
C TYR A 719 26.06 36.37 -16.09
N LEU A 720 25.44 35.23 -15.79
CA LEU A 720 24.91 34.89 -14.47
C LEU A 720 25.98 34.05 -13.75
N VAL A 721 26.27 34.36 -12.49
CA VAL A 721 27.25 33.62 -11.67
C VAL A 721 26.90 33.78 -10.18
N PRO A 722 26.81 32.68 -9.40
CA PRO A 722 26.27 31.36 -9.72
C PRO A 722 24.91 31.08 -9.04
#